data_AF-A0A2N9Y625-F1
#
_entry.id   AF-A0A2N9Y625-F1
#
_cell.length_a   1.000
_cell.length_b   1.000
_cell.length_c   1.000
_cell.angle_alpha   90.00
_cell.angle_beta   90.00
_cell.angle_gamma   90.00
#
_symmetry.space_group_name_H-M   'P 1'
#
loop_
_entity.id
_entity.type
_entity.pdbx_description
1 polymer ?
#
loop_
_entity_poly.entity_id
_entity_poly.type
_entity_poly.pdbx_seq_one_letter_code
_entity_poly.pdbx_strand_id
1 'polypeptide(L)'
;MIKTVKNIQTGSDWTKDRYVFQPGHGQSIIQDKGNEYDISQYNDLIFQQAKAANAIFTRSGNDLVIKAYGATDAVILPDYFNTDNADSRAFNFIFADKVLYRNDIAAMTFTLDGTNGDDVLHGWDSNDIINGGAGNDILYGGNGDDTLNGGTGNDKLYGGNGNDILNGGDGDDYIVGEHGDNVLIGGNGNDILLGSDDGYDVLIGGTGNDVLAGGESKDLYIFQIGHGNDIIYDKSSSSDSNSYNDVKFEKAFAADTRFSRSGNDLVIQAYGNNDSVTLSDFFITHNSYTRSFNFIFEDKTLTAVDIAKMTFIINGTDGDDELQGWDSNDIINGGLGNDRLYGGYGNDILNGGYGNDFLSGDNGNDYLDGGDGDDYIDGGDGNDILIGGNGNDTLIGNAGYDILNGGAGNDILNGGDWAKDRYIFQSGHGQDIINDKGYEDRNHEKYNDVVFENAFFKDAIFSRSGNNLIIRAYGNQDSVTLTDFFKPDSTDTRAFNFIFADITLPAEAIAQMTLVLNGTDGNDVLHGWDSNDIINGGLGDDILYGGNGDDILNGEAGNDKLYGGNGNDILNGGDGDDYLEDTQGDNIFIGGNGNDILLGGDGYDVMIGGTGNDVMAGGEGKDLYIFQTGHGNDIINDKSLSSDRNNYNDVKFEKAFAADARFSRSGNNLVIQAYGNNDSVTLTDFFISGYASTRAFNFIFEDKTITANDIAKMTFVLEGTDNDDVLTGWDSNDIINGKKGNDILYGGKGNDYIYGGQGNDTLYGEEGNDSLFGEEGYDILNGGAGDDYLFGGNFERDLYVFNANHGRDIVEDIAINRQQGDILAFRDYSSRELWFSQNGNDLIISHIGTSDQVTVKSWFVSEYNRQYSITTADGKEIYASQVEQLVNAMSNFTASTHDIATTDNQKMQFNQQAIISSYWGN
;
A
#
# COMPACT_ATOMS: atom_id res chain seq x y z
N MET A 1 -55.79 -69.97 -57.30
CA MET A 1 -56.85 -71.00 -57.47
C MET A 1 -57.35 -71.46 -56.10
N ILE A 2 -58.55 -72.04 -55.95
CA ILE A 2 -58.97 -72.65 -54.67
C ILE A 2 -58.50 -74.11 -54.66
N LYS A 3 -57.59 -74.47 -53.74
CA LYS A 3 -57.08 -75.83 -53.57
C LYS A 3 -57.60 -76.42 -52.24
N THR A 4 -58.28 -77.57 -52.30
CA THR A 4 -58.67 -78.36 -51.10
C THR A 4 -57.53 -79.33 -50.78
N VAL A 5 -56.97 -79.30 -49.57
CA VAL A 5 -55.63 -79.84 -49.31
C VAL A 5 -55.63 -81.19 -48.58
N LYS A 6 -54.86 -82.15 -49.13
CA LYS A 6 -54.22 -83.30 -48.45
C LYS A 6 -52.81 -83.48 -49.06
N ASN A 7 -51.75 -83.50 -48.24
CA ASN A 7 -50.31 -83.60 -48.62
C ASN A 7 -49.64 -82.30 -49.14
N ILE A 8 -48.33 -82.37 -49.46
CA ILE A 8 -47.46 -81.26 -49.93
C ILE A 8 -48.10 -80.53 -51.12
N GLN A 9 -48.19 -79.20 -51.05
CA GLN A 9 -48.71 -78.35 -52.12
C GLN A 9 -47.68 -77.31 -52.56
N THR A 10 -47.60 -77.10 -53.87
CA THR A 10 -46.81 -76.02 -54.51
C THR A 10 -47.74 -75.04 -55.25
N GLY A 11 -47.45 -73.73 -55.17
CA GLY A 11 -48.19 -72.65 -55.83
C GLY A 11 -47.63 -72.22 -57.19
N SER A 12 -48.29 -71.27 -57.84
CA SER A 12 -47.69 -70.50 -58.93
C SER A 12 -46.96 -69.29 -58.35
N ASP A 13 -45.63 -69.34 -58.45
CA ASP A 13 -44.68 -68.34 -57.98
C ASP A 13 -45.21 -66.90 -58.19
N TRP A 14 -45.42 -66.18 -57.07
CA TRP A 14 -45.70 -64.73 -56.99
C TRP A 14 -47.12 -64.30 -57.36
N THR A 15 -48.09 -65.22 -57.29
CA THR A 15 -49.53 -64.92 -57.48
C THR A 15 -50.36 -65.40 -56.30
N LYS A 16 -51.34 -64.61 -55.86
CA LYS A 16 -52.22 -64.97 -54.72
C LYS A 16 -52.96 -66.30 -54.92
N ASP A 17 -52.60 -67.29 -54.11
CA ASP A 17 -53.27 -68.57 -53.98
C ASP A 17 -54.12 -68.66 -52.70
N ARG A 18 -55.09 -69.59 -52.69
CA ARG A 18 -55.95 -69.84 -51.52
C ARG A 18 -55.96 -71.32 -51.15
N TYR A 19 -55.57 -71.62 -49.93
CA TYR A 19 -55.48 -72.95 -49.35
C TYR A 19 -56.56 -73.10 -48.28
N VAL A 20 -57.46 -74.09 -48.43
CA VAL A 20 -58.61 -74.27 -47.52
C VAL A 20 -58.48 -75.57 -46.74
N PHE A 21 -58.55 -75.46 -45.41
CA PHE A 21 -58.45 -76.57 -44.46
C PHE A 21 -59.77 -76.80 -43.71
N GLN A 22 -60.05 -78.07 -43.42
CA GLN A 22 -61.23 -78.54 -42.66
C GLN A 22 -60.78 -79.56 -41.61
N PRO A 23 -61.55 -79.77 -40.52
CA PRO A 23 -61.22 -80.79 -39.52
C PRO A 23 -60.94 -82.19 -40.14
N GLY A 24 -59.86 -82.84 -39.70
CA GLY A 24 -59.43 -84.16 -40.17
C GLY A 24 -58.54 -84.14 -41.42
N HIS A 25 -57.90 -83.02 -41.74
CA HIS A 25 -57.05 -82.88 -42.92
C HIS A 25 -55.66 -83.54 -42.78
N GLY A 26 -55.24 -83.91 -41.56
CA GLY A 26 -53.92 -84.47 -41.27
C GLY A 26 -52.81 -83.41 -41.33
N GLN A 27 -51.60 -83.82 -41.70
CA GLN A 27 -50.47 -82.90 -41.87
C GLN A 27 -50.37 -82.40 -43.31
N SER A 28 -50.25 -81.08 -43.49
CA SER A 28 -50.07 -80.43 -44.79
C SER A 28 -48.82 -79.55 -44.76
N ILE A 29 -47.99 -79.60 -45.79
CA ILE A 29 -46.84 -78.72 -45.98
C ILE A 29 -47.13 -77.82 -47.18
N ILE A 30 -47.01 -76.50 -47.02
CA ILE A 30 -47.26 -75.54 -48.09
C ILE A 30 -45.92 -74.92 -48.52
N GLN A 31 -45.41 -75.40 -49.66
CA GLN A 31 -44.21 -74.85 -50.31
C GLN A 31 -44.65 -73.88 -51.39
N ASP A 32 -45.07 -72.69 -50.96
CA ASP A 32 -45.53 -71.63 -51.84
C ASP A 32 -44.94 -70.28 -51.40
N LYS A 33 -44.65 -69.43 -52.38
CA LYS A 33 -44.07 -68.11 -52.16
C LYS A 33 -45.07 -67.06 -52.66
N GLY A 34 -45.48 -66.18 -51.75
CA GLY A 34 -46.21 -64.97 -52.14
C GLY A 34 -45.23 -63.86 -52.51
N ASN A 35 -45.74 -62.70 -52.92
CA ASN A 35 -44.92 -61.50 -53.10
C ASN A 35 -44.94 -60.68 -51.80
N GLU A 36 -43.83 -60.63 -51.07
CA GLU A 36 -43.76 -59.89 -49.79
C GLU A 36 -44.07 -58.40 -49.93
N TYR A 37 -43.70 -57.78 -51.06
CA TYR A 37 -43.85 -56.34 -51.30
C TYR A 37 -45.27 -55.91 -51.69
N ASP A 38 -46.18 -56.86 -51.92
CA ASP A 38 -47.57 -56.57 -52.24
C ASP A 38 -48.51 -57.44 -51.38
N ILE A 39 -49.02 -56.86 -50.29
CA ILE A 39 -49.98 -57.50 -49.37
C ILE A 39 -51.23 -58.02 -50.10
N SER A 40 -51.62 -57.37 -51.22
CA SER A 40 -52.73 -57.84 -52.04
C SER A 40 -52.45 -59.18 -52.74
N GLN A 41 -51.18 -59.57 -52.83
CA GLN A 41 -50.69 -60.83 -53.38
C GLN A 41 -50.36 -61.89 -52.32
N TYR A 42 -50.58 -61.62 -51.02
CA TYR A 42 -50.36 -62.62 -49.98
C TYR A 42 -51.32 -63.80 -50.14
N ASN A 43 -50.79 -65.01 -49.99
CA ASN A 43 -51.53 -66.25 -50.05
C ASN A 43 -52.50 -66.35 -48.86
N ASP A 44 -53.70 -66.90 -49.07
CA ASP A 44 -54.68 -67.06 -47.98
C ASP A 44 -54.72 -68.50 -47.48
N LEU A 45 -54.41 -68.71 -46.20
CA LEU A 45 -54.60 -69.97 -45.48
C LEU A 45 -55.92 -69.89 -44.72
N ILE A 46 -56.95 -70.59 -45.19
CA ILE A 46 -58.32 -70.52 -44.65
C ILE A 46 -58.61 -71.75 -43.80
N PHE A 47 -58.74 -71.55 -42.49
CA PHE A 47 -59.11 -72.58 -41.52
C PHE A 47 -60.62 -72.53 -41.25
N GLN A 48 -61.41 -73.30 -42.01
CA GLN A 48 -62.86 -73.31 -41.87
C GLN A 48 -63.32 -73.80 -40.49
N GLN A 49 -64.25 -73.07 -39.86
CA GLN A 49 -64.82 -73.40 -38.55
C GLN A 49 -63.84 -73.35 -37.36
N ALA A 50 -62.54 -73.12 -37.59
CA ALA A 50 -61.58 -72.87 -36.53
C ALA A 50 -61.68 -71.42 -36.04
N LYS A 51 -61.43 -71.21 -34.75
CA LYS A 51 -61.26 -69.88 -34.16
C LYS A 51 -59.78 -69.64 -33.90
N ALA A 52 -59.28 -68.44 -34.18
CA ALA A 52 -57.87 -68.08 -34.00
C ALA A 52 -57.39 -68.32 -32.56
N ALA A 53 -58.24 -68.05 -31.56
CA ALA A 53 -57.91 -68.27 -30.15
C ALA A 53 -57.67 -69.74 -29.75
N ASN A 54 -58.08 -70.71 -30.58
CA ASN A 54 -57.87 -72.13 -30.34
C ASN A 54 -56.73 -72.71 -31.20
N ALA A 55 -56.14 -71.90 -32.08
CA ALA A 55 -55.04 -72.33 -32.92
C ALA A 55 -53.73 -72.20 -32.16
N ILE A 56 -52.89 -73.24 -32.25
CA ILE A 56 -51.55 -73.24 -31.67
C ILE A 56 -50.56 -73.01 -32.81
N PHE A 57 -49.74 -71.98 -32.68
CA PHE A 57 -48.61 -71.68 -33.55
C PHE A 57 -47.34 -72.12 -32.83
N THR A 58 -46.50 -72.89 -33.50
CA THR A 58 -45.23 -73.41 -32.96
C THR A 58 -44.15 -73.33 -34.03
N ARG A 59 -42.90 -73.17 -33.60
CA ARG A 59 -41.73 -73.19 -34.47
C ARG A 59 -41.08 -74.58 -34.46
N SER A 60 -40.56 -75.01 -35.60
CA SER A 60 -39.71 -76.21 -35.72
C SER A 60 -38.59 -75.92 -36.69
N GLY A 61 -37.39 -75.64 -36.17
CA GLY A 61 -36.31 -75.05 -36.99
C GLY A 61 -36.77 -73.73 -37.59
N ASN A 62 -36.70 -73.59 -38.92
CA ASN A 62 -37.19 -72.40 -39.63
C ASN A 62 -38.66 -72.47 -40.05
N ASP A 63 -39.38 -73.54 -39.71
CA ASP A 63 -40.74 -73.78 -40.19
C ASP A 63 -41.79 -73.31 -39.17
N LEU A 64 -42.86 -72.68 -39.66
CA LEU A 64 -44.04 -72.37 -38.85
C LEU A 64 -45.05 -73.52 -38.91
N VAL A 65 -45.41 -74.07 -37.76
CA VAL A 65 -46.36 -75.17 -37.60
C VAL A 65 -47.63 -74.67 -36.92
N ILE A 66 -48.77 -74.83 -37.60
CA ILE A 66 -50.07 -74.30 -37.18
C ILE A 66 -51.04 -75.46 -36.93
N LYS A 67 -51.53 -75.57 -35.70
CA LYS A 67 -52.51 -76.59 -35.29
C LYS A 67 -53.83 -75.94 -34.93
N ALA A 68 -54.74 -75.85 -35.91
CA ALA A 68 -56.04 -75.18 -35.77
C ALA A 68 -57.19 -76.12 -35.32
N TYR A 69 -57.00 -77.45 -35.38
CA TYR A 69 -58.04 -78.47 -35.12
C TYR A 69 -57.58 -79.56 -34.14
N GLY A 70 -56.86 -79.18 -33.08
CA GLY A 70 -56.29 -80.12 -32.11
C GLY A 70 -54.95 -80.71 -32.55
N ALA A 71 -54.45 -81.72 -31.84
CA ALA A 71 -53.05 -82.15 -31.96
C ALA A 71 -52.69 -82.94 -33.24
N THR A 72 -53.69 -83.48 -33.96
CA THR A 72 -53.49 -84.39 -35.09
C THR A 72 -53.42 -83.70 -36.45
N ASP A 73 -54.00 -82.51 -36.57
CA ASP A 73 -54.04 -81.73 -37.80
C ASP A 73 -53.04 -80.56 -37.71
N ALA A 74 -52.13 -80.45 -38.68
CA ALA A 74 -51.11 -79.40 -38.71
C ALA A 74 -50.89 -78.87 -40.12
N VAL A 75 -50.66 -77.57 -40.24
CA VAL A 75 -50.19 -76.91 -41.46
C VAL A 75 -48.78 -76.39 -41.20
N ILE A 76 -47.84 -76.77 -42.06
CA ILE A 76 -46.42 -76.41 -41.97
C ILE A 76 -46.10 -75.46 -43.12
N LEU A 77 -45.58 -74.28 -42.79
CA LEU A 77 -44.98 -73.33 -43.74
C LEU A 77 -43.46 -73.41 -43.61
N PRO A 78 -42.77 -74.01 -44.60
CA PRO A 78 -41.32 -74.11 -44.56
C PRO A 78 -40.63 -72.76 -44.68
N ASP A 79 -39.46 -72.64 -44.05
CA ASP A 79 -38.60 -71.44 -44.09
C ASP A 79 -39.30 -70.14 -43.65
N TYR A 80 -40.41 -70.21 -42.91
CA TYR A 80 -41.15 -69.04 -42.47
C TYR A 80 -40.27 -68.07 -41.67
N PHE A 81 -39.45 -68.59 -40.76
CA PHE A 81 -38.56 -67.81 -39.90
C PHE A 81 -37.17 -67.56 -40.54
N ASN A 82 -36.91 -68.03 -41.75
CA ASN A 82 -35.63 -67.82 -42.41
C ASN A 82 -35.51 -66.36 -42.90
N THR A 83 -34.67 -65.57 -42.25
CA THR A 83 -34.49 -64.14 -42.52
C THR A 83 -34.06 -63.84 -43.96
N ASP A 84 -33.32 -64.75 -44.60
CA ASP A 84 -32.84 -64.61 -46.00
C ASP A 84 -33.92 -64.86 -47.07
N ASN A 85 -35.11 -65.34 -46.70
CA ASN A 85 -36.13 -65.78 -47.65
C ASN A 85 -37.50 -65.18 -47.34
N ALA A 86 -37.66 -63.90 -47.63
CA ALA A 86 -38.81 -63.14 -47.14
C ALA A 86 -40.15 -63.43 -47.82
N ASP A 87 -40.12 -63.96 -49.04
CA ASP A 87 -41.30 -64.42 -49.77
C ASP A 87 -41.98 -65.67 -49.14
N SER A 88 -41.28 -66.42 -48.27
CA SER A 88 -41.86 -67.57 -47.53
C SER A 88 -42.93 -67.15 -46.51
N ARG A 89 -42.99 -65.84 -46.18
CA ARG A 89 -43.86 -65.27 -45.13
C ARG A 89 -45.12 -64.59 -45.65
N ALA A 90 -45.28 -64.46 -46.96
CA ALA A 90 -46.38 -63.72 -47.60
C ALA A 90 -47.74 -64.48 -47.53
N PHE A 91 -48.25 -64.67 -46.31
CA PHE A 91 -49.47 -65.41 -45.99
C PHE A 91 -50.41 -64.63 -45.05
N ASN A 92 -51.72 -64.70 -45.32
CA ASN A 92 -52.79 -64.32 -44.41
C ASN A 92 -53.40 -65.58 -43.79
N PHE A 93 -53.62 -65.59 -42.48
CA PHE A 93 -54.23 -66.71 -41.76
C PHE A 93 -55.69 -66.39 -41.43
N ILE A 94 -56.62 -66.96 -42.18
CA ILE A 94 -58.04 -66.64 -42.12
C ILE A 94 -58.77 -67.68 -41.26
N PHE A 95 -59.25 -67.26 -40.10
CA PHE A 95 -60.10 -68.05 -39.20
C PHE A 95 -61.56 -67.60 -39.30
N ALA A 96 -62.47 -68.35 -38.67
CA ALA A 96 -63.90 -68.03 -38.68
C ALA A 96 -64.23 -66.74 -37.92
N ASP A 97 -63.37 -66.32 -36.99
CA ASP A 97 -63.54 -65.17 -36.09
C ASP A 97 -62.67 -63.96 -36.44
N LYS A 98 -61.46 -64.16 -36.98
CA LYS A 98 -60.58 -63.07 -37.44
C LYS A 98 -59.57 -63.51 -38.50
N VAL A 99 -58.90 -62.54 -39.12
CA VAL A 99 -57.71 -62.76 -39.96
C VAL A 99 -56.48 -62.35 -39.13
N LEU A 100 -55.45 -63.19 -39.14
CA LEU A 100 -54.12 -62.84 -38.64
C LEU A 100 -53.20 -62.54 -39.83
N TYR A 101 -52.38 -61.53 -39.69
CA TYR A 101 -51.36 -61.11 -40.64
C TYR A 101 -49.96 -61.42 -40.10
N ARG A 102 -48.92 -61.19 -40.90
CA ARG A 102 -47.51 -61.33 -40.51
C ARG A 102 -47.22 -60.69 -39.15
N ASN A 103 -47.68 -59.46 -38.92
CA ASN A 103 -47.43 -58.73 -37.67
C ASN A 103 -48.13 -59.38 -36.46
N ASP A 104 -49.26 -60.08 -36.66
CA ASP A 104 -49.89 -60.84 -35.58
C ASP A 104 -49.12 -62.11 -35.23
N ILE A 105 -48.38 -62.70 -36.19
CA ILE A 105 -47.47 -63.83 -35.93
C ILE A 105 -46.17 -63.33 -35.28
N ALA A 106 -45.66 -62.18 -35.73
CA ALA A 106 -44.52 -61.49 -35.11
C ALA A 106 -44.81 -61.19 -33.64
N ALA A 107 -46.02 -60.75 -33.27
CA ALA A 107 -46.36 -60.54 -31.86
C ALA A 107 -46.54 -61.82 -30.99
N MET A 108 -46.18 -63.01 -31.49
CA MET A 108 -46.26 -64.28 -30.73
C MET A 108 -44.92 -64.66 -30.13
N THR A 109 -44.94 -65.64 -29.21
CA THR A 109 -43.72 -66.22 -28.64
C THR A 109 -43.38 -67.55 -29.28
N PHE A 110 -42.12 -67.74 -29.68
CA PHE A 110 -41.61 -69.00 -30.23
C PHE A 110 -40.40 -69.50 -29.44
N THR A 111 -40.16 -70.81 -29.44
CA THR A 111 -39.00 -71.40 -28.76
C THR A 111 -38.11 -72.10 -29.77
N LEU A 112 -36.80 -71.89 -29.66
CA LEU A 112 -35.76 -72.51 -30.46
C LEU A 112 -34.69 -73.09 -29.53
N ASP A 113 -34.59 -74.42 -29.52
CA ASP A 113 -33.60 -75.15 -28.72
C ASP A 113 -32.44 -75.62 -29.60
N GLY A 114 -31.22 -75.36 -29.14
CA GLY A 114 -29.98 -75.88 -29.67
C GLY A 114 -29.69 -77.30 -29.19
N THR A 115 -28.45 -77.70 -29.37
CA THR A 115 -27.94 -79.05 -29.14
C THR A 115 -26.93 -79.04 -27.98
N ASN A 116 -26.01 -80.02 -27.97
CA ASN A 116 -24.94 -80.10 -26.97
C ASN A 116 -23.57 -79.75 -27.57
N GLY A 117 -23.53 -79.12 -28.74
CA GLY A 117 -22.30 -78.57 -29.30
C GLY A 117 -22.59 -77.25 -30.00
N ASP A 118 -21.53 -76.58 -30.44
CA ASP A 118 -21.57 -75.22 -30.98
C ASP A 118 -22.65 -75.00 -32.05
N ASP A 119 -23.66 -74.20 -31.71
CA ASP A 119 -24.83 -73.89 -32.53
C ASP A 119 -24.86 -72.40 -32.93
N VAL A 120 -25.51 -72.10 -34.06
CA VAL A 120 -25.83 -70.74 -34.48
C VAL A 120 -27.34 -70.64 -34.66
N LEU A 121 -27.99 -69.92 -33.75
CA LEU A 121 -29.44 -69.84 -33.66
C LEU A 121 -29.90 -68.41 -33.92
N HIS A 122 -30.88 -68.26 -34.81
CA HIS A 122 -31.48 -66.97 -35.16
C HIS A 122 -32.97 -66.97 -34.82
N GLY A 123 -33.40 -66.03 -33.99
CA GLY A 123 -34.78 -65.64 -33.81
C GLY A 123 -35.33 -64.90 -35.02
N TRP A 124 -36.46 -64.22 -34.85
CA TRP A 124 -37.16 -63.50 -35.92
C TRP A 124 -37.70 -62.16 -35.40
N ASP A 125 -38.74 -61.60 -36.01
CA ASP A 125 -39.44 -60.40 -35.56
C ASP A 125 -40.41 -60.70 -34.38
N SER A 126 -40.24 -61.86 -33.75
CA SER A 126 -41.11 -62.34 -32.67
C SER A 126 -40.39 -62.39 -31.35
N ASN A 127 -41.15 -62.42 -30.26
CA ASN A 127 -40.60 -62.63 -28.93
C ASN A 127 -40.08 -64.08 -28.82
N ASP A 128 -38.83 -64.32 -29.18
CA ASP A 128 -38.20 -65.62 -29.29
C ASP A 128 -37.53 -66.03 -27.97
N ILE A 129 -37.74 -67.28 -27.56
CA ILE A 129 -37.01 -67.94 -26.47
C ILE A 129 -35.98 -68.85 -27.12
N ILE A 130 -34.70 -68.50 -27.03
CA ILE A 130 -33.61 -69.22 -27.68
C ILE A 130 -32.72 -69.84 -26.60
N ASN A 131 -32.52 -71.16 -26.64
CA ASN A 131 -31.64 -71.87 -25.70
C ASN A 131 -30.49 -72.51 -26.49
N GLY A 132 -29.24 -72.09 -26.26
CA GLY A 132 -28.04 -72.65 -26.89
C GLY A 132 -27.77 -74.09 -26.45
N GLY A 133 -27.67 -74.29 -25.13
CA GLY A 133 -27.51 -75.60 -24.53
C GLY A 133 -26.11 -75.80 -23.99
N ALA A 134 -25.33 -76.70 -24.58
CA ALA A 134 -23.92 -76.85 -24.23
C ALA A 134 -23.07 -76.68 -25.49
N GLY A 135 -21.86 -76.14 -25.35
CA GLY A 135 -21.03 -75.76 -26.49
C GLY A 135 -20.80 -74.25 -26.52
N ASN A 136 -20.07 -73.76 -27.50
CA ASN A 136 -19.89 -72.32 -27.69
C ASN A 136 -20.88 -71.85 -28.75
N ASP A 137 -22.00 -71.29 -28.32
CA ASP A 137 -23.14 -70.98 -29.16
C ASP A 137 -23.17 -69.50 -29.58
N ILE A 138 -23.83 -69.21 -30.70
CA ILE A 138 -24.12 -67.85 -31.16
C ILE A 138 -25.62 -67.68 -31.32
N LEU A 139 -26.21 -66.83 -30.50
CA LEU A 139 -27.64 -66.59 -30.40
C LEU A 139 -27.98 -65.17 -30.85
N TYR A 140 -28.92 -65.03 -31.78
CA TYR A 140 -29.45 -63.75 -32.24
C TYR A 140 -30.96 -63.71 -31.98
N GLY A 141 -31.46 -62.74 -31.20
CA GLY A 141 -32.89 -62.57 -30.92
C GLY A 141 -33.65 -62.04 -32.13
N GLY A 142 -33.31 -60.83 -32.59
CA GLY A 142 -33.89 -60.24 -33.79
C GLY A 142 -34.73 -59.01 -33.47
N ASN A 143 -36.04 -59.03 -33.72
CA ASN A 143 -36.93 -57.99 -33.20
C ASN A 143 -37.97 -58.64 -32.28
N GLY A 144 -38.48 -57.88 -31.31
CA GLY A 144 -39.40 -58.41 -30.29
C GLY A 144 -38.67 -58.54 -28.96
N ASP A 145 -39.43 -58.79 -27.90
CA ASP A 145 -38.84 -58.95 -26.57
C ASP A 145 -38.38 -60.42 -26.40
N ASP A 146 -37.09 -60.64 -26.56
CA ASP A 146 -36.46 -61.95 -26.67
C ASP A 146 -35.91 -62.45 -25.33
N THR A 147 -35.74 -63.78 -25.21
CA THR A 147 -35.07 -64.41 -24.08
C THR A 147 -34.03 -65.40 -24.59
N LEU A 148 -32.76 -65.06 -24.45
CA LEU A 148 -31.62 -65.87 -24.91
C LEU A 148 -30.91 -66.49 -23.72
N ASN A 149 -30.70 -67.81 -23.73
CA ASN A 149 -29.91 -68.53 -22.75
C ASN A 149 -28.77 -69.27 -23.46
N GLY A 150 -27.51 -68.90 -23.20
CA GLY A 150 -26.33 -69.56 -23.75
C GLY A 150 -26.19 -70.99 -23.22
N GLY A 151 -26.03 -71.12 -21.90
CA GLY A 151 -26.01 -72.39 -21.20
C GLY A 151 -24.63 -72.71 -20.64
N THR A 152 -23.89 -73.66 -21.22
CA THR A 152 -22.51 -73.94 -20.79
C THR A 152 -21.55 -73.86 -21.97
N GLY A 153 -20.42 -73.19 -21.81
CA GLY A 153 -19.47 -72.89 -22.87
C GLY A 153 -19.37 -71.37 -23.04
N ASN A 154 -18.50 -70.92 -23.94
CA ASN A 154 -18.28 -69.49 -24.16
C ASN A 154 -19.19 -69.03 -25.29
N ASP A 155 -20.30 -68.40 -24.92
CA ASP A 155 -21.41 -68.08 -25.79
C ASP A 155 -21.38 -66.62 -26.26
N LYS A 156 -22.07 -66.36 -27.38
CA LYS A 156 -22.29 -65.01 -27.91
C LYS A 156 -23.77 -64.74 -28.06
N LEU A 157 -24.29 -63.76 -27.33
CA LEU A 157 -25.70 -63.42 -27.33
C LEU A 157 -25.89 -62.00 -27.86
N TYR A 158 -26.79 -61.84 -28.82
CA TYR A 158 -27.19 -60.56 -29.41
C TYR A 158 -28.71 -60.43 -29.30
N GLY A 159 -29.19 -59.47 -28.52
CA GLY A 159 -30.62 -59.27 -28.23
C GLY A 159 -31.36 -58.82 -29.49
N GLY A 160 -31.02 -57.64 -29.98
CA GLY A 160 -31.65 -57.08 -31.17
C GLY A 160 -32.49 -55.87 -30.82
N ASN A 161 -33.66 -55.74 -31.46
CA ASN A 161 -34.61 -54.69 -31.14
C ASN A 161 -35.70 -55.22 -30.20
N GLY A 162 -35.73 -54.75 -28.97
CA GLY A 162 -36.77 -55.12 -28.01
C GLY A 162 -36.28 -54.94 -26.60
N ASN A 163 -37.07 -55.34 -25.62
CA ASN A 163 -36.60 -55.41 -24.24
C ASN A 163 -36.20 -56.85 -23.94
N ASP A 164 -34.93 -57.17 -24.13
CA ASP A 164 -34.45 -58.54 -24.17
C ASP A 164 -33.90 -59.02 -22.82
N ILE A 165 -33.95 -60.33 -22.58
CA ILE A 165 -33.32 -61.00 -21.44
C ILE A 165 -32.25 -61.94 -21.96
N LEU A 166 -30.98 -61.64 -21.69
CA LEU A 166 -29.82 -62.39 -22.17
C LEU A 166 -29.08 -62.98 -20.97
N ASN A 167 -28.89 -64.30 -20.98
CA ASN A 167 -28.20 -65.03 -19.92
C ASN A 167 -27.11 -65.93 -20.52
N GLY A 168 -25.84 -65.60 -20.28
CA GLY A 168 -24.68 -66.34 -20.77
C GLY A 168 -24.62 -67.75 -20.20
N GLY A 169 -24.51 -67.86 -18.88
CA GLY A 169 -24.51 -69.14 -18.17
C GLY A 169 -23.13 -69.47 -17.59
N ASP A 170 -22.59 -70.65 -17.87
CA ASP A 170 -21.24 -71.03 -17.45
C ASP A 170 -20.26 -70.86 -18.61
N GLY A 171 -19.23 -70.01 -18.50
CA GLY A 171 -18.24 -69.78 -19.54
C GLY A 171 -17.80 -68.32 -19.57
N ASP A 172 -16.81 -67.98 -20.40
CA ASP A 172 -16.48 -66.57 -20.65
C ASP A 172 -17.34 -66.07 -21.82
N ASP A 173 -18.43 -65.37 -21.52
CA ASP A 173 -19.50 -65.03 -22.46
C ASP A 173 -19.39 -63.60 -23.00
N TYR A 174 -19.95 -63.39 -24.20
CA TYR A 174 -20.04 -62.07 -24.85
C TYR A 174 -21.50 -61.73 -25.14
N ILE A 175 -22.04 -60.75 -24.40
CA ILE A 175 -23.46 -60.43 -24.37
C ILE A 175 -23.67 -58.99 -24.82
N VAL A 176 -24.54 -58.80 -25.83
CA VAL A 176 -24.87 -57.48 -26.37
C VAL A 176 -26.39 -57.30 -26.42
N GLY A 177 -26.91 -56.31 -25.69
CA GLY A 177 -28.34 -55.96 -25.69
C GLY A 177 -28.82 -55.33 -27.01
N GLU A 178 -27.96 -54.50 -27.62
CA GLU A 178 -28.26 -53.69 -28.82
C GLU A 178 -29.25 -52.55 -28.58
N HIS A 179 -30.56 -52.76 -28.65
CA HIS A 179 -31.57 -51.71 -28.48
C HIS A 179 -32.53 -52.04 -27.33
N GLY A 180 -33.16 -51.02 -26.74
CA GLY A 180 -34.24 -51.20 -25.74
C GLY A 180 -33.78 -51.51 -24.32
N ASP A 181 -34.72 -51.71 -23.39
CA ASP A 181 -34.41 -51.92 -21.96
C ASP A 181 -34.08 -53.40 -21.71
N ASN A 182 -32.80 -53.77 -21.64
CA ASN A 182 -32.37 -55.16 -21.57
C ASN A 182 -31.96 -55.62 -20.16
N VAL A 183 -31.99 -56.93 -19.94
CA VAL A 183 -31.42 -57.59 -18.76
C VAL A 183 -30.31 -58.52 -19.21
N LEU A 184 -29.06 -58.18 -18.89
CA LEU A 184 -27.86 -58.93 -19.25
C LEU A 184 -27.30 -59.61 -18.02
N ILE A 185 -27.16 -60.93 -18.09
CA ILE A 185 -26.65 -61.78 -17.01
C ILE A 185 -25.48 -62.58 -17.58
N GLY A 186 -24.25 -62.35 -17.10
CA GLY A 186 -23.06 -63.10 -17.51
C GLY A 186 -23.12 -64.54 -17.01
N GLY A 187 -23.01 -64.70 -15.69
CA GLY A 187 -23.13 -65.98 -15.01
C GLY A 187 -21.83 -66.36 -14.32
N ASN A 188 -21.24 -67.52 -14.66
CA ASN A 188 -19.96 -67.95 -14.11
C ASN A 188 -18.88 -67.84 -15.20
N GLY A 189 -17.87 -67.00 -15.01
CA GLY A 189 -16.77 -66.85 -15.96
C GLY A 189 -16.31 -65.40 -16.01
N ASN A 190 -15.48 -65.01 -16.96
CA ASN A 190 -15.12 -63.60 -17.15
C ASN A 190 -15.87 -63.08 -18.36
N ASP A 191 -16.95 -62.36 -18.10
CA ASP A 191 -17.94 -62.02 -19.10
C ASP A 191 -17.78 -60.58 -19.61
N ILE A 192 -18.22 -60.34 -20.84
CA ILE A 192 -18.32 -58.99 -21.42
C ILE A 192 -19.79 -58.70 -21.69
N LEU A 193 -20.35 -57.73 -20.95
CA LEU A 193 -21.75 -57.31 -21.06
C LEU A 193 -21.80 -55.88 -21.62
N LEU A 194 -22.43 -55.74 -22.78
CA LEU A 194 -22.64 -54.46 -23.47
C LEU A 194 -24.14 -54.20 -23.60
N GLY A 195 -24.65 -53.20 -22.88
CA GLY A 195 -26.02 -52.73 -23.00
C GLY A 195 -26.28 -51.96 -24.31
N SER A 196 -27.37 -51.21 -24.30
CA SER A 196 -27.88 -50.43 -25.41
C SER A 196 -27.56 -48.95 -25.23
N ASP A 197 -27.44 -48.22 -26.34
CA ASP A 197 -27.27 -46.77 -26.27
C ASP A 197 -28.60 -46.05 -25.92
N ASP A 198 -29.76 -46.71 -26.12
CA ASP A 198 -31.09 -46.10 -26.11
C ASP A 198 -32.09 -46.63 -25.05
N GLY A 199 -31.67 -47.54 -24.16
CA GLY A 199 -32.51 -48.16 -23.13
C GLY A 199 -31.94 -48.08 -21.71
N TYR A 200 -32.78 -48.44 -20.73
CA TYR A 200 -32.36 -48.66 -19.34
C TYR A 200 -31.98 -50.13 -19.18
N ASP A 201 -30.69 -50.42 -19.10
CA ASP A 201 -30.19 -51.78 -19.02
C ASP A 201 -29.89 -52.21 -17.59
N VAL A 202 -30.10 -53.50 -17.30
CA VAL A 202 -29.73 -54.14 -16.03
C VAL A 202 -28.60 -55.13 -16.31
N LEU A 203 -27.41 -54.84 -15.81
CA LEU A 203 -26.21 -55.65 -16.02
C LEU A 203 -25.81 -56.37 -14.73
N ILE A 204 -25.67 -57.69 -14.82
CA ILE A 204 -25.28 -58.58 -13.73
C ILE A 204 -24.15 -59.47 -14.25
N GLY A 205 -22.90 -59.13 -13.94
CA GLY A 205 -21.73 -59.92 -14.36
C GLY A 205 -21.80 -61.35 -13.85
N GLY A 206 -21.97 -61.51 -12.54
CA GLY A 206 -22.08 -62.83 -11.90
C GLY A 206 -20.84 -63.11 -11.08
N THR A 207 -20.25 -64.30 -11.18
CA THR A 207 -18.96 -64.59 -10.56
C THR A 207 -17.88 -64.54 -11.63
N GLY A 208 -16.81 -63.78 -11.42
CA GLY A 208 -15.93 -63.54 -12.55
C GLY A 208 -14.93 -62.44 -12.35
N ASN A 209 -14.33 -61.98 -13.44
CA ASN A 209 -13.80 -60.62 -13.52
C ASN A 209 -14.39 -60.06 -14.80
N ASP A 210 -15.51 -59.39 -14.66
CA ASP A 210 -16.39 -59.04 -15.76
C ASP A 210 -16.13 -57.61 -16.23
N VAL A 211 -16.45 -57.37 -17.50
CA VAL A 211 -16.43 -56.03 -18.11
C VAL A 211 -17.86 -55.64 -18.45
N LEU A 212 -18.34 -54.57 -17.83
CA LEU A 212 -19.72 -54.11 -17.96
C LEU A 212 -19.74 -52.70 -18.56
N ALA A 213 -20.53 -52.50 -19.61
CA ALA A 213 -20.75 -51.20 -20.24
C ALA A 213 -22.24 -51.07 -20.60
N GLY A 214 -22.92 -50.11 -19.99
CA GLY A 214 -24.36 -49.90 -20.12
C GLY A 214 -24.73 -49.19 -21.41
N GLY A 215 -24.01 -48.12 -21.77
CA GLY A 215 -24.24 -47.37 -23.00
C GLY A 215 -24.32 -45.87 -22.74
N GLU A 216 -25.13 -45.14 -23.50
CA GLU A 216 -25.31 -43.69 -23.28
C GLU A 216 -26.44 -43.32 -22.31
N SER A 217 -27.31 -44.29 -22.01
CA SER A 217 -28.51 -44.11 -21.20
C SER A 217 -28.25 -44.39 -19.71
N LYS A 218 -29.29 -44.36 -18.88
CA LYS A 218 -29.15 -44.67 -17.45
C LYS A 218 -29.27 -46.17 -17.27
N ASP A 219 -28.30 -46.77 -16.57
CA ASP A 219 -28.24 -48.22 -16.37
C ASP A 219 -28.12 -48.62 -14.90
N LEU A 220 -28.36 -49.91 -14.63
CA LEU A 220 -28.26 -50.52 -13.32
C LEU A 220 -27.28 -51.69 -13.32
N TYR A 221 -26.21 -51.55 -12.54
CA TYR A 221 -25.22 -52.57 -12.29
C TYR A 221 -25.48 -53.21 -10.94
N ILE A 222 -25.56 -54.55 -10.87
CA ILE A 222 -25.87 -55.25 -9.61
C ILE A 222 -24.73 -56.21 -9.25
N PHE A 223 -24.19 -56.03 -8.05
CA PHE A 223 -23.12 -56.86 -7.51
C PHE A 223 -23.56 -57.56 -6.21
N GLN A 224 -23.22 -58.85 -6.09
CA GLN A 224 -23.43 -59.68 -4.91
C GLN A 224 -22.10 -60.27 -4.44
N ILE A 225 -22.03 -60.75 -3.19
CA ILE A 225 -20.81 -61.39 -2.66
C ILE A 225 -20.25 -62.49 -3.59
N GLY A 226 -18.93 -62.47 -3.81
CA GLY A 226 -18.23 -63.41 -4.69
C GLY A 226 -18.27 -63.03 -6.17
N HIS A 227 -18.59 -61.77 -6.49
CA HIS A 227 -18.63 -61.28 -7.86
C HIS A 227 -17.24 -61.20 -8.51
N GLY A 228 -16.16 -61.06 -7.71
CA GLY A 228 -14.79 -60.95 -8.18
C GLY A 228 -14.37 -59.51 -8.51
N ASN A 229 -13.49 -59.30 -9.50
CA ASN A 229 -12.90 -57.97 -9.77
C ASN A 229 -13.38 -57.42 -11.10
N ASP A 230 -14.47 -56.66 -11.04
CA ASP A 230 -15.19 -56.20 -12.21
C ASP A 230 -14.79 -54.78 -12.60
N ILE A 231 -14.90 -54.49 -13.89
CA ILE A 231 -14.64 -53.17 -14.45
C ILE A 231 -15.93 -52.64 -15.08
N ILE A 232 -16.34 -51.46 -14.66
CA ILE A 232 -17.40 -50.70 -15.33
C ILE A 232 -16.73 -49.69 -16.27
N TYR A 233 -16.97 -49.86 -17.56
CA TYR A 233 -16.57 -48.92 -18.60
C TYR A 233 -17.81 -48.21 -19.14
N ASP A 234 -18.28 -47.22 -18.41
CA ASP A 234 -19.56 -46.58 -18.74
C ASP A 234 -19.56 -45.08 -18.43
N LYS A 235 -20.41 -44.34 -19.15
CA LYS A 235 -20.55 -42.88 -19.08
C LYS A 235 -22.01 -42.51 -19.32
N SER A 236 -22.65 -41.86 -18.34
CA SER A 236 -23.96 -41.27 -18.59
C SER A 236 -23.82 -40.02 -19.47
N SER A 237 -24.65 -39.89 -20.51
CA SER A 237 -24.68 -38.73 -21.42
C SER A 237 -25.31 -37.46 -20.82
N SER A 238 -25.91 -37.56 -19.62
CA SER A 238 -26.73 -36.52 -19.01
C SER A 238 -26.07 -35.89 -17.78
N SER A 239 -26.19 -34.57 -17.65
CA SER A 239 -25.81 -33.83 -16.44
C SER A 239 -26.89 -33.87 -15.34
N ASP A 240 -28.04 -34.51 -15.58
CA ASP A 240 -29.11 -34.66 -14.58
C ASP A 240 -28.82 -35.86 -13.67
N SER A 241 -28.68 -35.61 -12.37
CA SER A 241 -28.51 -36.64 -11.33
C SER A 241 -29.56 -37.77 -11.36
N ASN A 242 -30.77 -37.51 -11.87
CA ASN A 242 -31.80 -38.55 -12.02
C ASN A 242 -31.50 -39.53 -13.17
N SER A 243 -30.57 -39.17 -14.06
CA SER A 243 -30.09 -39.96 -15.19
C SER A 243 -28.74 -40.64 -14.92
N TYR A 244 -28.24 -40.56 -13.68
CA TYR A 244 -27.01 -41.24 -13.30
C TYR A 244 -27.20 -42.74 -13.22
N ASN A 245 -26.16 -43.47 -13.61
CA ASN A 245 -26.09 -44.91 -13.52
C ASN A 245 -26.13 -45.35 -12.05
N ASP A 246 -26.80 -46.45 -11.77
CA ASP A 246 -26.95 -46.97 -10.43
C ASP A 246 -26.05 -48.21 -10.27
N VAL A 247 -25.11 -48.16 -9.32
CA VAL A 247 -24.26 -49.30 -8.95
C VAL A 247 -24.74 -49.82 -7.61
N LYS A 248 -25.39 -50.98 -7.62
CA LYS A 248 -26.04 -51.57 -6.45
C LYS A 248 -25.22 -52.72 -5.87
N PHE A 249 -24.83 -52.58 -4.62
CA PHE A 249 -24.17 -53.62 -3.83
C PHE A 249 -25.18 -54.28 -2.88
N GLU A 250 -25.73 -55.44 -3.25
CA GLU A 250 -26.76 -56.10 -2.44
C GLU A 250 -26.21 -56.68 -1.14
N LYS A 251 -26.89 -56.42 -0.01
CA LYS A 251 -26.47 -56.86 1.34
C LYS A 251 -25.13 -56.28 1.83
N ALA A 252 -24.57 -55.30 1.13
CA ALA A 252 -23.41 -54.52 1.60
C ALA A 252 -23.84 -53.26 2.35
N PHE A 253 -23.02 -52.83 3.31
CA PHE A 253 -23.21 -51.58 4.06
C PHE A 253 -22.08 -50.62 3.69
N ALA A 254 -22.42 -49.36 3.41
CA ALA A 254 -21.45 -48.34 3.00
C ALA A 254 -20.39 -48.07 4.08
N ALA A 255 -20.70 -48.31 5.36
CA ALA A 255 -19.75 -48.18 6.47
C ALA A 255 -18.62 -49.23 6.45
N ASP A 256 -18.84 -50.38 5.82
CA ASP A 256 -17.86 -51.47 5.72
C ASP A 256 -17.13 -51.48 4.36
N THR A 257 -17.54 -50.61 3.43
CA THR A 257 -16.96 -50.49 2.09
C THR A 257 -15.66 -49.69 2.12
N ARG A 258 -14.61 -50.22 1.50
CA ARG A 258 -13.37 -49.48 1.23
C ARG A 258 -13.44 -48.83 -0.14
N PHE A 259 -13.26 -47.52 -0.19
CA PHE A 259 -13.01 -46.75 -1.41
C PHE A 259 -11.52 -46.45 -1.50
N SER A 260 -10.92 -46.69 -2.66
CA SER A 260 -9.51 -46.39 -2.91
C SER A 260 -9.30 -45.90 -4.33
N ARG A 261 -8.27 -45.07 -4.53
CA ARG A 261 -7.85 -44.57 -5.83
C ARG A 261 -6.70 -45.41 -6.38
N SER A 262 -6.76 -45.74 -7.66
CA SER A 262 -5.67 -46.39 -8.39
C SER A 262 -5.45 -45.63 -9.69
N GLY A 263 -4.45 -44.74 -9.74
CA GLY A 263 -4.30 -43.80 -10.85
C GLY A 263 -5.52 -42.88 -10.95
N ASN A 264 -6.26 -42.96 -12.07
CA ASN A 264 -7.49 -42.19 -12.28
C ASN A 264 -8.77 -42.98 -11.94
N ASP A 265 -8.64 -44.21 -11.47
CA ASP A 265 -9.77 -45.12 -11.29
C ASP A 265 -10.23 -45.16 -9.84
N LEU A 266 -11.55 -45.27 -9.65
CA LEU A 266 -12.17 -45.52 -8.34
C LEU A 266 -12.35 -47.02 -8.16
N VAL A 267 -11.73 -47.57 -7.11
CA VAL A 267 -11.86 -48.98 -6.72
C VAL A 267 -12.73 -49.08 -5.48
N ILE A 268 -13.81 -49.85 -5.57
CA ILE A 268 -14.80 -50.05 -4.51
C ILE A 268 -14.76 -51.50 -4.04
N GLN A 269 -14.52 -51.72 -2.75
CA GLN A 269 -14.44 -53.04 -2.12
C GLN A 269 -15.51 -53.16 -1.04
N ALA A 270 -16.70 -53.61 -1.44
CA ALA A 270 -17.88 -53.71 -0.58
C ALA A 270 -17.98 -55.04 0.17
N TYR A 271 -17.26 -56.09 -0.26
CA TYR A 271 -17.34 -57.45 0.30
C TYR A 271 -15.98 -57.98 0.82
N GLY A 272 -15.09 -57.09 1.24
CA GLY A 272 -13.73 -57.43 1.68
C GLY A 272 -12.69 -57.30 0.55
N ASN A 273 -11.55 -57.98 0.66
CA ASN A 273 -10.42 -57.78 -0.26
C ASN A 273 -10.44 -58.64 -1.54
N ASN A 274 -11.38 -59.57 -1.67
CA ASN A 274 -11.41 -60.51 -2.81
C ASN A 274 -12.29 -60.02 -3.96
N ASP A 275 -13.23 -59.13 -3.66
CA ASP A 275 -14.19 -58.59 -4.62
C ASP A 275 -13.97 -57.08 -4.75
N SER A 276 -13.93 -56.57 -5.98
CA SER A 276 -13.82 -55.13 -6.24
C SER A 276 -14.58 -54.73 -7.49
N VAL A 277 -15.10 -53.50 -7.50
CA VAL A 277 -15.64 -52.86 -8.70
C VAL A 277 -14.77 -51.64 -9.00
N THR A 278 -14.22 -51.61 -10.20
CA THR A 278 -13.37 -50.52 -10.69
C THR A 278 -14.14 -49.66 -11.69
N LEU A 279 -14.28 -48.38 -11.38
CA LEU A 279 -14.82 -47.38 -12.30
C LEU A 279 -13.63 -46.64 -12.93
N SER A 280 -13.49 -46.79 -14.25
CA SER A 280 -12.37 -46.21 -14.99
C SER A 280 -12.50 -44.68 -15.11
N ASP A 281 -11.38 -43.96 -15.04
CA ASP A 281 -11.31 -42.51 -15.28
C ASP A 281 -12.20 -41.65 -14.34
N PHE A 282 -12.55 -42.16 -13.16
CA PHE A 282 -13.42 -41.48 -12.20
C PHE A 282 -12.85 -40.13 -11.75
N PHE A 283 -11.55 -40.06 -11.47
CA PHE A 283 -10.87 -38.89 -10.89
C PHE A 283 -10.37 -37.87 -11.92
N ILE A 284 -10.72 -37.98 -13.21
CA ILE A 284 -10.31 -37.00 -14.23
C ILE A 284 -11.15 -35.72 -14.08
N THR A 285 -10.56 -34.66 -13.51
CA THR A 285 -11.19 -33.36 -13.18
C THR A 285 -12.12 -32.81 -14.27
N HIS A 286 -11.73 -32.86 -15.54
CA HIS A 286 -12.49 -32.25 -16.65
C HIS A 286 -13.51 -33.17 -17.34
N ASN A 287 -13.78 -34.36 -16.81
CA ASN A 287 -14.71 -35.32 -17.42
C ASN A 287 -15.84 -35.71 -16.46
N SER A 288 -16.88 -34.87 -16.33
CA SER A 288 -18.00 -35.15 -15.42
C SER A 288 -18.81 -36.40 -15.78
N TYR A 289 -18.73 -36.89 -17.02
CA TYR A 289 -19.53 -38.01 -17.51
C TYR A 289 -19.09 -39.37 -16.93
N THR A 290 -17.82 -39.52 -16.54
CA THR A 290 -17.31 -40.74 -15.87
C THR A 290 -17.68 -40.80 -14.38
N ARG A 291 -18.34 -39.76 -13.85
CA ARG A 291 -18.74 -39.64 -12.43
C ARG A 291 -20.24 -39.67 -12.20
N SER A 292 -21.04 -39.84 -13.25
CA SER A 292 -22.49 -39.88 -13.19
C SER A 292 -23.01 -41.22 -12.63
N PHE A 293 -22.60 -41.56 -11.40
CA PHE A 293 -22.95 -42.81 -10.72
C PHE A 293 -23.54 -42.56 -9.32
N ASN A 294 -24.55 -43.34 -8.96
CA ASN A 294 -25.05 -43.50 -7.61
C ASN A 294 -24.62 -44.87 -7.07
N PHE A 295 -23.96 -44.90 -5.92
CA PHE A 295 -23.54 -46.14 -5.26
C PHE A 295 -24.55 -46.53 -4.18
N ILE A 296 -25.33 -47.58 -4.42
CA ILE A 296 -26.47 -47.99 -3.60
C ILE A 296 -26.06 -49.15 -2.68
N PHE A 297 -26.12 -48.91 -1.36
CA PHE A 297 -25.92 -49.88 -0.30
C PHE A 297 -27.21 -50.07 0.52
N GLU A 298 -27.24 -51.06 1.42
CA GLU A 298 -28.42 -51.33 2.28
C GLU A 298 -28.77 -50.17 3.22
N ASP A 299 -27.76 -49.42 3.67
CA ASP A 299 -27.91 -48.34 4.66
C ASP A 299 -28.06 -46.95 4.04
N LYS A 300 -27.46 -46.70 2.87
CA LYS A 300 -27.52 -45.40 2.18
C LYS A 300 -27.10 -45.50 0.71
N THR A 301 -27.42 -44.46 -0.03
CA THR A 301 -26.86 -44.17 -1.36
C THR A 301 -25.78 -43.12 -1.22
N LEU A 302 -24.62 -43.35 -1.84
CA LEU A 302 -23.54 -42.37 -1.98
C LEU A 302 -23.51 -41.83 -3.41
N THR A 303 -23.21 -40.55 -3.55
CA THR A 303 -23.01 -39.88 -4.84
C THR A 303 -21.53 -39.53 -5.05
N ALA A 304 -21.15 -39.09 -6.25
CA ALA A 304 -19.82 -38.53 -6.48
C ALA A 304 -19.47 -37.39 -5.48
N VAL A 305 -20.45 -36.58 -5.07
CA VAL A 305 -20.27 -35.52 -4.05
C VAL A 305 -19.92 -36.09 -2.67
N ASP A 306 -20.35 -37.30 -2.35
CA ASP A 306 -19.98 -37.96 -1.10
C ASP A 306 -18.61 -38.64 -1.19
N ILE A 307 -18.24 -39.13 -2.38
CA ILE A 307 -16.86 -39.59 -2.65
C ILE A 307 -15.87 -38.42 -2.55
N ALA A 308 -16.25 -37.24 -3.04
CA ALA A 308 -15.49 -35.99 -2.91
C ALA A 308 -15.30 -35.52 -1.45
N LYS A 309 -15.91 -36.15 -0.45
CA LYS A 309 -15.64 -35.84 0.97
C LYS A 309 -14.71 -36.86 1.62
N MET A 310 -14.27 -37.86 0.88
CA MET A 310 -13.35 -38.89 1.35
C MET A 310 -11.91 -38.41 1.25
N THR A 311 -10.98 -39.21 1.77
CA THR A 311 -9.55 -38.96 1.67
C THR A 311 -8.90 -40.05 0.85
N PHE A 312 -8.13 -39.65 -0.16
CA PHE A 312 -7.32 -40.55 -0.98
C PHE A 312 -5.85 -40.25 -0.79
N ILE A 313 -5.02 -41.30 -0.86
CA ILE A 313 -3.56 -41.18 -0.72
C ILE A 313 -2.93 -41.42 -2.09
N ILE A 314 -2.14 -40.45 -2.54
CA ILE A 314 -1.35 -40.49 -3.77
C ILE A 314 0.12 -40.46 -3.33
N ASN A 315 0.90 -41.43 -3.77
CA ASN A 315 2.34 -41.48 -3.50
C ASN A 315 3.09 -41.45 -4.83
N GLY A 316 4.07 -40.57 -4.91
CA GLY A 316 5.08 -40.55 -5.95
C GLY A 316 6.12 -41.64 -5.75
N THR A 317 7.20 -41.47 -6.47
CA THR A 317 8.30 -42.39 -6.65
C THR A 317 9.59 -41.76 -6.13
N ASP A 318 10.74 -42.28 -6.57
CA ASP A 318 12.06 -41.74 -6.19
C ASP A 318 12.59 -40.70 -7.19
N GLY A 319 11.79 -40.24 -8.16
CA GLY A 319 12.20 -39.22 -9.13
C GLY A 319 11.05 -38.28 -9.48
N ASP A 320 11.36 -37.23 -10.23
CA ASP A 320 10.45 -36.11 -10.54
C ASP A 320 9.05 -36.57 -11.01
N ASP A 321 8.06 -36.42 -10.15
CA ASP A 321 6.66 -36.80 -10.36
C ASP A 321 5.76 -35.57 -10.57
N GLU A 322 4.64 -35.78 -11.27
CA GLU A 322 3.56 -34.80 -11.39
C GLU A 322 2.27 -35.46 -10.90
N LEU A 323 1.80 -35.03 -9.72
CA LEU A 323 0.71 -35.64 -8.97
C LEU A 323 -0.42 -34.63 -8.79
N GLN A 324 -1.64 -35.08 -9.08
CA GLN A 324 -2.84 -34.24 -8.99
C GLN A 324 -3.93 -34.93 -8.16
N GLY A 325 -4.36 -34.25 -7.10
CA GLY A 325 -5.53 -34.57 -6.30
C GLY A 325 -6.83 -34.36 -7.08
N TRP A 326 -7.96 -34.41 -6.38
CA TRP A 326 -9.28 -34.23 -6.98
C TRP A 326 -10.08 -33.23 -6.14
N ASP A 327 -11.41 -33.31 -6.16
CA ASP A 327 -12.29 -32.46 -5.38
C ASP A 327 -12.47 -32.99 -3.94
N SER A 328 -11.52 -33.80 -3.48
CA SER A 328 -11.52 -34.50 -2.18
C SER A 328 -10.42 -34.00 -1.27
N ASN A 329 -10.47 -34.35 0.01
CA ASN A 329 -9.37 -34.07 0.95
C ASN A 329 -8.23 -35.07 0.70
N ASP A 330 -7.38 -34.78 -0.27
CA ASP A 330 -6.32 -35.64 -0.77
C ASP A 330 -5.05 -35.55 0.11
N ILE A 331 -4.31 -36.66 0.19
CA ILE A 331 -2.96 -36.73 0.76
C ILE A 331 -2.01 -37.08 -0.36
N ILE A 332 -1.15 -36.15 -0.73
CA ILE A 332 -0.21 -36.29 -1.84
C ILE A 332 1.21 -36.25 -1.29
N ASN A 333 1.98 -37.30 -1.54
CA ASN A 333 3.39 -37.39 -1.14
C ASN A 333 4.25 -37.47 -2.41
N GLY A 334 5.12 -36.50 -2.65
CA GLY A 334 6.06 -36.47 -3.77
C GLY A 334 7.13 -37.56 -3.63
N GLY A 335 7.92 -37.48 -2.55
CA GLY A 335 8.90 -38.51 -2.21
C GLY A 335 10.32 -37.99 -2.38
N LEU A 336 11.07 -38.54 -3.35
CA LEU A 336 12.37 -37.99 -3.76
C LEU A 336 12.23 -37.45 -5.17
N GLY A 337 12.94 -36.37 -5.51
CA GLY A 337 12.90 -35.79 -6.85
C GLY A 337 12.41 -34.36 -6.79
N ASN A 338 12.32 -33.69 -7.93
CA ASN A 338 11.70 -32.36 -8.01
C ASN A 338 10.26 -32.55 -8.49
N ASP A 339 9.34 -32.62 -7.54
CA ASP A 339 7.96 -33.02 -7.77
C ASP A 339 7.04 -31.82 -8.02
N ARG A 340 5.91 -32.07 -8.67
CA ARG A 340 4.82 -31.11 -8.85
C ARG A 340 3.54 -31.68 -8.28
N LEU A 341 3.07 -31.09 -7.18
CA LEU A 341 1.90 -31.55 -6.44
C LEU A 341 0.79 -30.50 -6.52
N TYR A 342 -0.42 -30.95 -6.88
CA TYR A 342 -1.63 -30.11 -6.97
C TYR A 342 -2.75 -30.72 -6.14
N GLY A 343 -3.27 -30.00 -5.13
CA GLY A 343 -4.33 -30.46 -4.23
C GLY A 343 -5.69 -30.57 -4.92
N GLY A 344 -6.18 -29.45 -5.45
CA GLY A 344 -7.44 -29.38 -6.18
C GLY A 344 -8.52 -28.68 -5.36
N TYR A 345 -9.67 -29.32 -5.16
CA TYR A 345 -10.65 -28.80 -4.19
C TYR A 345 -10.66 -29.71 -2.97
N GLY A 346 -10.79 -29.16 -1.78
CA GLY A 346 -10.78 -29.96 -0.56
C GLY A 346 -9.77 -29.41 0.41
N ASN A 347 -9.72 -29.95 1.62
CA ASN A 347 -8.65 -29.63 2.55
C ASN A 347 -7.56 -30.69 2.40
N ASP A 348 -6.50 -30.35 1.68
CA ASP A 348 -5.48 -31.26 1.22
C ASP A 348 -4.23 -31.27 2.10
N ILE A 349 -3.46 -32.36 2.01
CA ILE A 349 -2.15 -32.49 2.64
C ILE A 349 -1.14 -32.83 1.54
N LEU A 350 -0.26 -31.89 1.22
CA LEU A 350 0.80 -32.07 0.24
C LEU A 350 2.16 -32.10 0.95
N ASN A 351 2.94 -33.16 0.71
CA ASN A 351 4.31 -33.28 1.20
C ASN A 351 5.25 -33.45 0.01
N GLY A 352 6.14 -32.49 -0.25
CA GLY A 352 7.14 -32.52 -1.32
C GLY A 352 8.17 -33.64 -1.07
N GLY A 353 8.93 -33.49 0.00
CA GLY A 353 9.89 -34.50 0.45
C GLY A 353 11.32 -34.03 0.26
N TYR A 354 12.09 -34.67 -0.63
CA TYR A 354 13.44 -34.25 -0.96
C TYR A 354 13.53 -33.80 -2.40
N GLY A 355 14.12 -32.63 -2.64
CA GLY A 355 14.31 -32.02 -3.95
C GLY A 355 13.59 -30.67 -3.99
N ASN A 356 13.70 -29.97 -5.11
CA ASN A 356 13.10 -28.65 -5.25
C ASN A 356 11.69 -28.81 -5.82
N ASP A 357 10.71 -28.82 -4.93
CA ASP A 357 9.34 -29.19 -5.22
C ASP A 357 8.45 -27.97 -5.54
N PHE A 358 7.37 -28.22 -6.28
CA PHE A 358 6.30 -27.27 -6.50
C PHE A 358 5.03 -27.82 -5.89
N LEU A 359 4.45 -27.12 -4.92
CA LEU A 359 3.21 -27.51 -4.24
C LEU A 359 2.16 -26.42 -4.46
N SER A 360 0.94 -26.82 -4.82
CA SER A 360 -0.22 -25.92 -4.93
C SER A 360 -1.44 -26.55 -4.25
N GLY A 361 -2.00 -25.89 -3.24
CA GLY A 361 -3.19 -26.35 -2.51
C GLY A 361 -4.48 -26.17 -3.31
N ASP A 362 -4.54 -25.12 -4.14
CA ASP A 362 -5.69 -24.71 -4.93
C ASP A 362 -6.85 -24.18 -4.06
N ASN A 363 -7.89 -24.97 -3.76
CA ASN A 363 -9.08 -24.50 -3.03
C ASN A 363 -9.35 -25.33 -1.78
N GLY A 364 -9.31 -24.69 -0.61
CA GLY A 364 -9.66 -25.27 0.67
C GLY A 364 -8.64 -24.90 1.72
N ASN A 365 -8.71 -25.49 2.91
CA ASN A 365 -7.75 -25.17 3.97
C ASN A 365 -6.69 -26.26 3.97
N ASP A 366 -5.56 -25.97 3.38
CA ASP A 366 -4.57 -26.94 2.99
C ASP A 366 -3.36 -26.94 3.92
N TYR A 367 -2.67 -28.07 3.98
CA TYR A 367 -1.40 -28.24 4.67
C TYR A 367 -0.33 -28.62 3.64
N LEU A 368 0.64 -27.74 3.43
CA LEU A 368 1.71 -27.91 2.45
C LEU A 368 3.06 -27.91 3.17
N ASP A 369 3.85 -28.96 2.97
CA ASP A 369 5.19 -29.15 3.54
C ASP A 369 6.17 -29.45 2.41
N GLY A 370 7.06 -28.51 2.10
CA GLY A 370 8.06 -28.62 1.03
C GLY A 370 9.09 -29.70 1.33
N GLY A 371 9.75 -29.59 2.50
CA GLY A 371 10.70 -30.58 2.98
C GLY A 371 12.15 -30.12 2.81
N ASP A 372 12.99 -30.91 2.15
CA ASP A 372 14.39 -30.58 1.89
C ASP A 372 14.56 -30.13 0.43
N GLY A 373 14.92 -28.87 0.17
CA GLY A 373 15.11 -28.33 -1.17
C GLY A 373 14.81 -26.84 -1.23
N ASP A 374 15.05 -26.20 -2.37
CA ASP A 374 14.52 -24.84 -2.60
C ASP A 374 13.12 -24.98 -3.21
N ASP A 375 12.08 -24.89 -2.38
CA ASP A 375 10.70 -25.22 -2.73
C ASP A 375 9.85 -24.00 -3.13
N TYR A 376 8.83 -24.24 -3.95
CA TYR A 376 7.80 -23.26 -4.28
C TYR A 376 6.43 -23.76 -3.79
N ILE A 377 5.83 -23.04 -2.84
CA ILE A 377 4.62 -23.44 -2.15
C ILE A 377 3.56 -22.36 -2.32
N ASP A 378 2.43 -22.73 -2.90
CA ASP A 378 1.25 -21.88 -3.14
C ASP A 378 0.03 -22.47 -2.41
N GLY A 379 -0.47 -21.80 -1.36
CA GLY A 379 -1.64 -22.21 -0.58
C GLY A 379 -2.91 -22.18 -1.44
N GLY A 380 -3.27 -21.00 -1.92
CA GLY A 380 -4.40 -20.80 -2.81
C GLY A 380 -5.56 -20.10 -2.09
N ASP A 381 -6.78 -20.60 -2.29
CA ASP A 381 -7.97 -20.06 -1.63
C ASP A 381 -8.26 -20.83 -0.32
N GLY A 382 -8.08 -20.21 0.83
CA GLY A 382 -8.43 -20.81 2.12
C GLY A 382 -7.54 -20.34 3.26
N ASN A 383 -7.61 -21.02 4.40
CA ASN A 383 -6.73 -20.72 5.54
C ASN A 383 -5.68 -21.82 5.62
N ASP A 384 -4.52 -21.56 5.04
CA ASP A 384 -3.54 -22.59 4.72
C ASP A 384 -2.39 -22.62 5.72
N ILE A 385 -1.70 -23.75 5.78
CA ILE A 385 -0.47 -23.92 6.55
C ILE A 385 0.64 -24.30 5.57
N LEU A 386 1.61 -23.40 5.40
CA LEU A 386 2.74 -23.56 4.49
C LEU A 386 4.03 -23.70 5.30
N ILE A 387 4.76 -24.78 5.06
CA ILE A 387 6.05 -25.07 5.69
C ILE A 387 7.07 -25.29 4.56
N GLY A 388 8.08 -24.43 4.47
CA GLY A 388 9.17 -24.56 3.49
C GLY A 388 10.06 -25.76 3.82
N GLY A 389 10.79 -25.65 4.93
CA GLY A 389 11.60 -26.75 5.45
C GLY A 389 13.08 -26.38 5.46
N ASN A 390 13.93 -27.13 4.77
CA ASN A 390 15.36 -26.81 4.62
C ASN A 390 15.64 -26.36 3.18
N GLY A 391 16.15 -25.15 3.00
CA GLY A 391 16.51 -24.62 1.68
C GLY A 391 16.06 -23.17 1.56
N ASN A 392 16.11 -22.56 0.38
CA ASN A 392 15.61 -21.19 0.19
C ASN A 392 14.25 -21.25 -0.49
N ASP A 393 13.20 -21.17 0.31
CA ASP A 393 11.84 -21.47 -0.11
C ASP A 393 11.07 -20.21 -0.50
N THR A 394 10.07 -20.39 -1.35
CA THR A 394 9.09 -19.34 -1.69
C THR A 394 7.70 -19.80 -1.30
N LEU A 395 7.11 -19.13 -0.31
CA LEU A 395 5.78 -19.45 0.23
C LEU A 395 4.79 -18.33 -0.11
N ILE A 396 3.66 -18.69 -0.72
CA ILE A 396 2.59 -17.77 -1.11
C ILE A 396 1.26 -18.29 -0.53
N GLY A 397 0.69 -17.60 0.46
CA GLY A 397 -0.60 -17.99 1.08
C GLY A 397 -1.79 -17.74 0.15
N ASN A 398 -1.82 -16.57 -0.50
CA ASN A 398 -2.92 -16.04 -1.32
C ASN A 398 -4.13 -15.57 -0.50
N ALA A 399 -5.22 -16.33 -0.44
CA ALA A 399 -6.51 -15.80 0.01
C ALA A 399 -7.02 -16.49 1.28
N GLY A 400 -6.69 -15.94 2.44
CA GLY A 400 -7.36 -16.25 3.70
C GLY A 400 -6.44 -15.98 4.88
N TYR A 401 -6.63 -16.67 6.00
CA TYR A 401 -5.73 -16.55 7.16
C TYR A 401 -4.67 -17.63 7.07
N ASP A 402 -3.50 -17.28 6.58
CA ASP A 402 -2.45 -18.25 6.28
C ASP A 402 -1.38 -18.28 7.38
N ILE A 403 -0.81 -19.45 7.61
CA ILE A 403 0.32 -19.66 8.52
C ILE A 403 1.52 -20.08 7.69
N LEU A 404 2.53 -19.22 7.61
CA LEU A 404 3.74 -19.44 6.82
C LEU A 404 4.95 -19.63 7.74
N ASN A 405 5.71 -20.69 7.51
CA ASN A 405 6.98 -20.97 8.15
C ASN A 405 8.00 -21.39 7.09
N GLY A 406 8.95 -20.51 6.77
CA GLY A 406 10.00 -20.82 5.79
C GLY A 406 10.90 -21.98 6.23
N GLY A 407 11.12 -22.14 7.54
CA GLY A 407 12.05 -23.14 8.04
C GLY A 407 13.47 -22.59 8.10
N ALA A 408 14.46 -23.38 7.67
CA ALA A 408 15.87 -23.00 7.66
C ALA A 408 16.30 -22.62 6.25
N GLY A 409 16.69 -21.37 6.04
CA GLY A 409 16.78 -20.89 4.67
C GLY A 409 17.14 -19.43 4.50
N ASN A 410 16.95 -18.91 3.29
CA ASN A 410 16.72 -17.48 3.11
C ASN A 410 15.45 -17.38 2.28
N ASP A 411 14.33 -17.35 2.99
CA ASP A 411 13.03 -17.65 2.42
C ASP A 411 12.32 -16.36 2.00
N ILE A 412 11.38 -16.50 1.06
CA ILE A 412 10.48 -15.43 0.64
C ILE A 412 9.06 -15.83 1.02
N LEU A 413 8.44 -15.07 1.93
CA LEU A 413 7.10 -15.34 2.43
C LEU A 413 6.14 -14.21 2.03
N ASN A 414 5.00 -14.57 1.48
CA ASN A 414 3.90 -13.67 1.13
C ASN A 414 2.56 -14.32 1.47
N GLY A 415 1.92 -13.90 2.56
CA GLY A 415 0.61 -14.39 2.99
C GLY A 415 -0.51 -14.04 2.01
N GLY A 416 -0.39 -12.91 1.32
CA GLY A 416 -1.35 -12.47 0.32
C GLY A 416 -2.03 -11.17 0.77
N ASP A 417 -2.09 -10.21 -0.15
CA ASP A 417 -2.54 -8.87 0.21
C ASP A 417 -3.98 -8.88 0.76
N TRP A 418 -4.20 -8.03 1.78
CA TRP A 418 -5.54 -7.74 2.34
C TRP A 418 -6.18 -8.89 3.13
N ALA A 419 -5.41 -9.90 3.51
CA ALA A 419 -5.82 -10.81 4.57
C ALA A 419 -4.93 -10.59 5.80
N LYS A 420 -5.23 -11.31 6.87
CA LYS A 420 -4.37 -11.34 8.06
C LYS A 420 -3.66 -12.66 7.99
N ASP A 421 -2.34 -12.65 8.11
CA ASP A 421 -1.54 -13.86 8.08
C ASP A 421 -0.64 -13.97 9.31
N ARG A 422 -0.01 -15.13 9.46
CA ARG A 422 0.95 -15.41 10.53
C ARG A 422 2.24 -15.99 9.96
N TYR A 423 3.33 -15.28 10.21
CA TYR A 423 4.68 -15.67 9.86
C TYR A 423 5.39 -16.19 11.11
N ILE A 424 5.94 -17.40 11.06
CA ILE A 424 6.58 -18.04 12.22
C ILE A 424 8.06 -18.20 11.95
N PHE A 425 8.89 -17.73 12.90
CA PHE A 425 10.35 -17.82 12.84
C PHE A 425 10.93 -18.43 14.11
N GLN A 426 11.85 -19.37 13.94
CA GLN A 426 12.55 -20.09 15.02
C GLN A 426 14.06 -19.93 14.85
N SER A 427 14.86 -20.16 15.90
CA SER A 427 16.33 -20.05 15.77
C SER A 427 16.88 -20.97 14.67
N GLY A 428 17.73 -20.44 13.80
CA GLY A 428 18.27 -21.12 12.63
C GLY A 428 17.46 -20.90 11.35
N HIS A 429 16.51 -19.96 11.36
CA HIS A 429 15.66 -19.69 10.19
C HIS A 429 16.41 -19.00 9.03
N GLY A 430 17.53 -18.32 9.31
CA GLY A 430 18.34 -17.63 8.30
C GLY A 430 17.82 -16.24 7.95
N GLN A 431 17.97 -15.78 6.70
CA GLN A 431 17.71 -14.39 6.31
C GLN A 431 16.49 -14.27 5.41
N ASP A 432 15.32 -14.17 6.04
CA ASP A 432 14.05 -14.26 5.33
C ASP A 432 13.48 -12.88 4.99
N ILE A 433 12.63 -12.87 3.98
CA ILE A 433 11.95 -11.69 3.48
C ILE A 433 10.44 -11.92 3.59
N ILE A 434 9.75 -11.01 4.27
CA ILE A 434 8.30 -10.90 4.20
C ILE A 434 7.96 -9.80 3.22
N ASN A 435 7.26 -10.17 2.14
CA ASN A 435 6.75 -9.25 1.13
C ASN A 435 5.22 -9.35 1.10
N ASP A 436 4.59 -8.68 2.04
CA ASP A 436 3.15 -8.74 2.26
C ASP A 436 2.60 -7.39 2.74
N LYS A 437 1.31 -7.16 2.50
CA LYS A 437 0.56 -5.96 2.86
C LYS A 437 -0.69 -6.35 3.63
N GLY A 438 -0.91 -5.68 4.75
CA GLY A 438 -2.16 -5.85 5.51
C GLY A 438 -3.15 -4.72 5.28
N TYR A 439 -4.33 -4.86 5.91
CA TYR A 439 -5.34 -3.81 5.91
C TYR A 439 -4.87 -2.57 6.69
N GLU A 440 -4.96 -1.39 6.06
CA GLU A 440 -4.65 -0.10 6.68
C GLU A 440 -5.63 0.33 7.79
N ASP A 441 -6.64 -0.49 8.09
CA ASP A 441 -7.54 -0.13 9.18
C ASP A 441 -6.75 -0.15 10.49
N ARG A 442 -6.92 0.86 11.35
CA ARG A 442 -6.19 0.97 12.63
C ARG A 442 -6.62 -0.11 13.64
N ASN A 443 -7.20 -1.22 13.18
CA ASN A 443 -7.56 -2.34 14.00
C ASN A 443 -6.44 -3.38 13.99
N HIS A 444 -5.58 -3.32 15.01
CA HIS A 444 -4.45 -4.24 15.18
C HIS A 444 -4.83 -5.73 15.22
N GLU A 445 -6.10 -6.06 15.45
CA GLU A 445 -6.59 -7.45 15.33
C GLU A 445 -6.52 -7.99 13.89
N LYS A 446 -6.46 -7.12 12.88
CA LYS A 446 -6.35 -7.47 11.46
C LYS A 446 -4.94 -7.35 10.90
N TYR A 447 -3.98 -6.95 11.73
CA TYR A 447 -2.57 -6.91 11.31
C TYR A 447 -2.02 -8.32 11.24
N ASN A 448 -1.10 -8.51 10.29
CA ASN A 448 -0.30 -9.71 10.14
C ASN A 448 0.53 -9.94 11.40
N ASP A 449 0.67 -11.19 11.82
CA ASP A 449 1.43 -11.56 13.00
C ASP A 449 2.82 -12.07 12.58
N VAL A 450 3.89 -11.38 12.98
CA VAL A 450 5.27 -11.86 12.84
C VAL A 450 5.70 -12.43 14.19
N VAL A 451 5.84 -13.75 14.25
CA VAL A 451 6.06 -14.51 15.49
C VAL A 451 7.50 -15.00 15.57
N PHE A 452 8.24 -14.53 16.57
CA PHE A 452 9.57 -15.02 16.91
C PHE A 452 9.49 -15.99 18.10
N GLU A 453 9.37 -17.29 17.82
CA GLU A 453 9.19 -18.31 18.85
C GLU A 453 10.39 -18.43 19.81
N ASN A 454 10.13 -18.28 21.11
CA ASN A 454 11.14 -18.34 22.18
C ASN A 454 12.20 -17.22 22.16
N ALA A 455 12.04 -16.19 21.31
CA ALA A 455 12.86 -14.97 21.37
C ALA A 455 12.32 -13.98 22.42
N PHE A 456 13.21 -13.22 23.07
CA PHE A 456 12.83 -12.15 23.99
C PHE A 456 13.11 -10.78 23.37
N PHE A 457 12.19 -9.83 23.53
CA PHE A 457 12.31 -8.50 22.90
C PHE A 457 13.60 -7.76 23.29
N LYS A 458 14.03 -7.87 24.55
CA LYS A 458 15.26 -7.22 25.05
C LYS A 458 16.55 -7.66 24.32
N ASP A 459 16.53 -8.79 23.64
CA ASP A 459 17.68 -9.36 22.93
C ASP A 459 17.55 -9.15 21.40
N ALA A 460 16.41 -8.63 20.93
CA ALA A 460 16.15 -8.35 19.52
C ALA A 460 16.79 -7.03 19.09
N ILE A 461 17.35 -7.01 17.86
CA ILE A 461 17.93 -5.82 17.25
C ILE A 461 17.09 -5.43 16.05
N PHE A 462 16.57 -4.20 16.07
CA PHE A 462 15.85 -3.57 14.96
C PHE A 462 16.83 -2.67 14.21
N SER A 463 16.82 -2.74 12.89
CA SER A 463 17.68 -1.93 12.03
C SER A 463 16.95 -1.57 10.75
N ARG A 464 17.33 -0.44 10.15
CA ARG A 464 16.76 0.06 8.89
C ARG A 464 17.77 -0.06 7.77
N SER A 465 17.30 -0.43 6.58
CA SER A 465 18.10 -0.42 5.35
C SER A 465 17.24 0.12 4.21
N GLY A 466 17.46 1.38 3.83
CA GLY A 466 16.55 2.09 2.92
C GLY A 466 15.13 2.14 3.51
N ASN A 467 14.16 1.58 2.78
CA ASN A 467 12.77 1.49 3.25
C ASN A 467 12.45 0.19 4.00
N ASN A 468 13.40 -0.72 4.17
CA ASN A 468 13.15 -2.04 4.76
C ASN A 468 13.44 -2.02 6.27
N LEU A 469 12.60 -2.71 7.03
CA LEU A 469 12.85 -3.03 8.43
C LEU A 469 13.52 -4.40 8.52
N ILE A 470 14.64 -4.48 9.22
CA ILE A 470 15.39 -5.72 9.45
C ILE A 470 15.40 -6.01 10.95
N ILE A 471 14.85 -7.17 11.32
CA ILE A 471 14.73 -7.63 12.71
C ILE A 471 15.64 -8.83 12.91
N ARG A 472 16.54 -8.75 13.90
CA ARG A 472 17.41 -9.86 14.32
C ARG A 472 17.04 -10.31 15.72
N ALA A 473 16.20 -11.34 15.82
CA ALA A 473 15.68 -11.84 17.09
C ALA A 473 16.57 -12.93 17.74
N TYR A 474 17.42 -13.61 16.97
CA TYR A 474 18.25 -14.74 17.41
C TYR A 474 19.76 -14.49 17.31
N GLY A 475 20.20 -13.24 17.49
CA GLY A 475 21.61 -12.85 17.31
C GLY A 475 21.92 -12.45 15.86
N ASN A 476 23.15 -12.68 15.38
CA ASN A 476 23.67 -11.97 14.21
C ASN A 476 23.45 -12.68 12.87
N GLN A 477 23.02 -13.95 12.88
CA GLN A 477 22.92 -14.76 11.66
C GLN A 477 21.53 -14.77 11.06
N ASP A 478 20.51 -14.82 11.92
CA ASP A 478 19.12 -14.87 11.49
C ASP A 478 18.52 -13.46 11.45
N SER A 479 17.80 -13.14 10.38
CA SER A 479 17.12 -11.86 10.23
C SER A 479 15.83 -11.98 9.43
N VAL A 480 14.79 -11.24 9.83
CA VAL A 480 13.58 -11.07 9.03
C VAL A 480 13.55 -9.67 8.46
N THR A 481 13.42 -9.56 7.15
CA THR A 481 13.31 -8.30 6.42
C THR A 481 11.87 -8.06 6.00
N LEU A 482 11.26 -7.00 6.51
CA LEU A 482 9.96 -6.51 6.02
C LEU A 482 10.23 -5.43 4.96
N THR A 483 9.79 -5.69 3.73
CA THR A 483 10.03 -4.78 2.61
C THR A 483 9.15 -3.55 2.67
N ASP A 484 9.69 -2.40 2.27
CA ASP A 484 8.93 -1.14 2.15
C ASP A 484 8.22 -0.67 3.45
N PHE A 485 8.65 -1.16 4.63
CA PHE A 485 8.09 -0.80 5.93
C PHE A 485 8.10 0.72 6.20
N PHE A 486 9.22 1.39 5.86
CA PHE A 486 9.40 2.84 6.04
C PHE A 486 9.02 3.66 4.81
N LYS A 487 8.34 3.06 3.83
CA LYS A 487 7.92 3.76 2.62
C LYS A 487 6.94 4.89 2.98
N PRO A 488 7.21 6.14 2.56
CA PRO A 488 6.28 7.25 2.73
C PRO A 488 4.93 6.90 2.10
N ASP A 489 3.83 7.31 2.75
CA ASP A 489 2.45 7.16 2.26
C ASP A 489 1.91 5.73 2.07
N SER A 490 2.63 4.68 2.52
CA SER A 490 2.17 3.28 2.42
C SER A 490 1.84 2.71 3.80
N THR A 491 0.62 2.87 4.30
CA THR A 491 0.23 2.34 5.62
C THR A 491 -0.01 0.83 5.63
N ASP A 492 -0.28 0.25 4.47
CA ASP A 492 -0.49 -1.17 4.22
C ASP A 492 0.75 -2.03 4.48
N THR A 493 1.95 -1.53 4.18
CA THR A 493 3.24 -2.21 4.45
C THR A 493 3.65 -2.21 5.93
N ARG A 494 2.85 -1.58 6.79
CA ARG A 494 3.08 -1.49 8.25
C ARG A 494 2.03 -2.22 9.07
N ALA A 495 1.11 -2.95 8.45
CA ALA A 495 0.06 -3.67 9.15
C ALA A 495 0.57 -4.97 9.80
N PHE A 496 1.55 -4.87 10.70
CA PHE A 496 2.21 -5.99 11.38
C PHE A 496 2.20 -5.85 12.91
N ASN A 497 1.96 -6.97 13.59
CA ASN A 497 2.22 -7.19 15.01
C ASN A 497 3.48 -8.04 15.15
N PHE A 498 4.45 -7.58 15.94
CA PHE A 498 5.66 -8.32 16.28
C PHE A 498 5.46 -9.04 17.63
N ILE A 499 5.49 -10.37 17.60
CA ILE A 499 5.19 -11.24 18.75
C ILE A 499 6.49 -11.92 19.22
N PHE A 500 6.92 -11.59 20.43
CA PHE A 500 8.02 -12.22 21.16
C PHE A 500 7.46 -13.03 22.34
N ALA A 501 8.31 -13.83 22.99
CA ALA A 501 7.92 -14.65 24.13
C ALA A 501 7.44 -13.83 25.35
N ASP A 502 7.87 -12.57 25.47
CA ASP A 502 7.59 -11.67 26.60
C ASP A 502 6.67 -10.49 26.27
N ILE A 503 6.48 -10.13 25.00
CA ILE A 503 5.69 -8.96 24.59
C ILE A 503 5.16 -9.10 23.15
N THR A 504 4.03 -8.43 22.90
CA THR A 504 3.53 -8.16 21.54
C THR A 504 3.58 -6.66 21.30
N LEU A 505 4.19 -6.24 20.18
CA LEU A 505 4.36 -4.85 19.78
C LEU A 505 3.67 -4.62 18.44
N PRO A 506 2.78 -3.64 18.32
CA PRO A 506 2.26 -3.25 17.01
C PRO A 506 3.32 -2.42 16.26
N ALA A 507 3.17 -2.25 14.95
CA ALA A 507 4.14 -1.53 14.12
C ALA A 507 4.39 -0.08 14.57
N GLU A 508 3.43 0.60 15.20
CA GLU A 508 3.63 1.96 15.72
C GLU A 508 4.61 2.01 16.89
N ALA A 509 4.88 0.88 17.57
CA ALA A 509 5.93 0.83 18.59
C ALA A 509 7.33 0.97 17.99
N ILE A 510 7.52 0.64 16.71
CA ILE A 510 8.78 0.87 15.99
C ILE A 510 9.06 2.38 15.88
N ALA A 511 8.01 3.21 15.81
CA ALA A 511 8.17 4.67 15.73
C ALA A 511 8.75 5.30 17.01
N GLN A 512 8.86 4.53 18.10
CA GLN A 512 9.47 4.99 19.35
C GLN A 512 10.92 4.50 19.51
N MET A 513 11.46 3.81 18.50
CA MET A 513 12.82 3.29 18.50
C MET A 513 13.75 4.23 17.74
N THR A 514 15.00 4.32 18.20
CA THR A 514 16.04 5.03 17.46
C THR A 514 16.66 4.12 16.42
N LEU A 515 16.46 4.45 15.14
CA LEU A 515 16.98 3.70 14.02
C LEU A 515 18.03 4.51 13.27
N VAL A 516 19.13 3.84 12.90
CA VAL A 516 20.22 4.47 12.15
C VAL A 516 20.02 4.23 10.65
N LEU A 517 19.99 5.30 9.87
CA LEU A 517 20.00 5.31 8.40
C LEU A 517 21.32 5.90 7.93
N ASN A 518 22.11 5.11 7.19
CA ASN A 518 23.39 5.57 6.63
C ASN A 518 23.27 5.72 5.12
N GLY A 519 23.76 6.83 4.59
CA GLY A 519 24.01 7.05 3.18
C GLY A 519 25.28 6.35 2.72
N THR A 520 25.69 6.72 1.51
CA THR A 520 26.84 6.20 0.78
C THR A 520 27.93 7.26 0.68
N ASP A 521 29.02 6.96 -0.03
CA ASP A 521 30.07 7.95 -0.29
C ASP A 521 29.68 8.98 -1.38
N GLY A 522 28.44 8.96 -1.89
CA GLY A 522 27.96 9.86 -2.95
C GLY A 522 26.69 10.59 -2.54
N ASN A 523 26.24 11.53 -3.38
CA ASN A 523 25.10 12.40 -3.07
C ASN A 523 23.79 11.60 -2.91
N ASP A 524 23.28 11.54 -1.69
CA ASP A 524 22.11 10.80 -1.28
C ASP A 524 20.93 11.72 -0.90
N VAL A 525 19.72 11.15 -0.98
CA VAL A 525 18.51 11.78 -0.46
C VAL A 525 17.90 10.82 0.55
N LEU A 526 18.01 11.17 1.83
CA LEU A 526 17.63 10.31 2.95
C LEU A 526 16.46 10.93 3.69
N HIS A 527 15.46 10.10 3.96
CA HIS A 527 14.27 10.48 4.72
C HIS A 527 14.17 9.61 5.98
N GLY A 528 14.18 10.24 7.14
CA GLY A 528 13.74 9.69 8.42
C GLY A 528 12.26 9.36 8.38
N TRP A 529 11.76 8.83 9.49
CA TRP A 529 10.37 8.44 9.64
C TRP A 529 9.69 9.31 10.71
N ASP A 530 8.54 8.88 11.22
CA ASP A 530 7.86 9.55 12.35
C ASP A 530 8.48 9.13 13.70
N SER A 531 9.77 8.79 13.71
CA SER A 531 10.52 8.27 14.85
C SER A 531 11.73 9.12 15.15
N ASN A 532 12.39 8.90 16.29
CA ASN A 532 13.67 9.55 16.56
C ASN A 532 14.76 8.88 15.68
N ASP A 533 15.04 9.44 14.52
CA ASP A 533 15.96 8.88 13.54
C ASP A 533 17.41 9.40 13.74
N ILE A 534 18.40 8.56 13.43
CA ILE A 534 19.80 8.99 13.25
C ILE A 534 20.13 8.82 11.78
N ILE A 535 20.33 9.92 11.07
CA ILE A 535 20.60 9.93 9.63
C ILE A 535 22.02 10.43 9.40
N ASN A 536 22.85 9.62 8.75
CA ASN A 536 24.21 9.98 8.37
C ASN A 536 24.31 10.06 6.85
N GLY A 537 24.69 11.21 6.30
CA GLY A 537 24.85 11.48 4.86
C GLY A 537 26.04 10.73 4.28
N GLY A 538 27.26 11.12 4.69
CA GLY A 538 28.49 10.46 4.26
C GLY A 538 29.48 11.46 3.66
N LEU A 539 30.03 11.16 2.48
CA LEU A 539 31.06 12.01 1.85
C LEU A 539 30.53 12.86 0.68
N GLY A 540 29.26 12.72 0.30
CA GLY A 540 28.63 13.39 -0.84
C GLY A 540 27.90 14.66 -0.44
N ASP A 541 27.41 15.45 -1.42
CA ASP A 541 26.47 16.54 -1.09
C ASP A 541 25.06 15.94 -0.92
N ASP A 542 24.63 15.78 0.32
CA ASP A 542 23.48 14.99 0.72
C ASP A 542 22.26 15.87 1.07
N ILE A 543 21.07 15.27 1.01
CA ILE A 543 19.82 15.89 1.47
C ILE A 543 19.20 14.98 2.51
N LEU A 544 19.12 15.44 3.75
CA LEU A 544 18.63 14.71 4.91
C LEU A 544 17.33 15.35 5.40
N TYR A 545 16.29 14.54 5.59
CA TYR A 545 15.02 14.95 6.18
C TYR A 545 14.77 14.11 7.44
N GLY A 546 14.64 14.72 8.62
CA GLY A 546 14.32 14.03 9.88
C GLY A 546 12.87 13.55 9.90
N GLY A 547 11.93 14.49 9.83
CA GLY A 547 10.50 14.20 9.79
C GLY A 547 9.81 14.60 11.09
N ASN A 548 9.22 13.63 11.79
CA ASN A 548 8.68 13.85 13.12
C ASN A 548 9.49 13.02 14.11
N GLY A 549 9.79 13.56 15.28
CA GLY A 549 10.61 12.86 16.28
C GLY A 549 11.77 13.75 16.70
N ASP A 550 12.48 13.38 17.76
CA ASP A 550 13.73 14.09 18.11
C ASP A 550 14.88 13.44 17.32
N ASP A 551 15.27 14.05 16.21
CA ASP A 551 16.16 13.48 15.20
C ASP A 551 17.62 13.95 15.33
N ILE A 552 18.55 13.13 14.83
CA ILE A 552 19.96 13.49 14.68
C ILE A 552 20.36 13.34 13.22
N LEU A 553 20.63 14.47 12.55
CA LEU A 553 21.05 14.53 11.17
C LEU A 553 22.53 14.91 11.11
N ASN A 554 23.36 14.06 10.50
CA ASN A 554 24.78 14.30 10.28
C ASN A 554 25.07 14.33 8.78
N GLY A 555 25.41 15.48 8.21
CA GLY A 555 25.84 15.61 6.81
C GLY A 555 27.19 14.90 6.57
N GLU A 556 28.12 15.10 7.50
CA GLU A 556 29.51 14.62 7.49
C GLU A 556 30.44 15.42 6.57
N ALA A 557 30.63 15.06 5.30
CA ALA A 557 31.46 15.84 4.39
C ALA A 557 30.74 16.03 3.07
N GLY A 558 30.73 17.24 2.53
CA GLY A 558 29.86 17.60 1.41
C GLY A 558 29.18 18.92 1.70
N ASN A 559 28.49 19.51 0.71
CA ASN A 559 27.63 20.67 0.94
C ASN A 559 26.20 20.19 1.13
N ASP A 560 25.85 19.92 2.38
CA ASP A 560 24.68 19.15 2.75
C ASP A 560 23.46 20.03 3.01
N LYS A 561 22.29 19.43 2.88
CA LYS A 561 21.01 20.05 3.22
C LYS A 561 20.29 19.22 4.27
N LEU A 562 20.19 19.75 5.48
CA LEU A 562 19.59 19.08 6.61
C LEU A 562 18.28 19.79 6.97
N TYR A 563 17.20 19.01 7.02
CA TYR A 563 15.87 19.45 7.41
C TYR A 563 15.38 18.62 8.59
N GLY A 564 15.37 19.14 9.82
CA GLY A 564 15.00 18.34 11.01
C GLY A 564 13.50 18.03 11.02
N GLY A 565 12.65 19.04 11.12
CA GLY A 565 11.21 18.91 10.92
C GLY A 565 10.42 19.29 12.17
N ASN A 566 9.74 18.33 12.79
CA ASN A 566 9.04 18.53 14.06
C ASN A 566 9.72 17.71 15.15
N GLY A 567 10.19 18.35 16.21
CA GLY A 567 10.82 17.68 17.34
C GLY A 567 11.99 18.50 17.85
N ASN A 568 12.75 18.00 18.83
CA ASN A 568 13.97 18.67 19.26
C ASN A 568 15.16 18.00 18.57
N ASP A 569 15.58 18.59 17.47
CA ASP A 569 16.49 17.99 16.51
C ASP A 569 17.93 18.47 16.72
N ILE A 570 18.87 17.62 16.33
CA ILE A 570 20.30 17.93 16.26
C ILE A 570 20.73 17.84 14.80
N LEU A 571 21.03 18.99 14.20
CA LEU A 571 21.51 19.10 12.83
C LEU A 571 23.00 19.43 12.86
N ASN A 572 23.81 18.56 12.24
CA ASN A 572 25.27 18.70 12.17
C ASN A 572 25.72 18.62 10.71
N GLY A 573 26.10 19.74 10.11
CA GLY A 573 26.53 19.84 8.72
C GLY A 573 27.82 19.06 8.49
N GLY A 574 28.91 19.49 9.11
CA GLY A 574 30.20 18.79 9.04
C GLY A 574 31.22 19.58 8.23
N ASP A 575 31.82 18.99 7.21
CA ASP A 575 32.79 19.63 6.32
C ASP A 575 32.12 20.06 5.00
N GLY A 576 31.95 21.35 4.75
CA GLY A 576 31.43 21.92 3.50
C GLY A 576 30.57 23.15 3.76
N ASP A 577 30.07 23.80 2.71
CA ASP A 577 29.15 24.93 2.85
C ASP A 577 27.71 24.39 3.01
N ASP A 578 27.24 24.21 4.24
CA ASP A 578 26.02 23.47 4.56
C ASP A 578 24.78 24.36 4.73
N TYR A 579 23.60 23.76 4.55
CA TYR A 579 22.30 24.38 4.80
C TYR A 579 21.51 23.55 5.81
N LEU A 580 21.28 24.11 6.99
CA LEU A 580 20.54 23.47 8.07
C LEU A 580 19.28 24.30 8.36
N GLU A 581 18.11 23.65 8.29
CA GLU A 581 16.82 24.30 8.53
C GLU A 581 15.93 23.42 9.41
N ASP A 582 15.29 24.04 10.39
CA ASP A 582 14.20 23.45 11.16
C ASP A 582 12.96 24.36 11.19
N THR A 583 11.83 23.81 11.66
CA THR A 583 10.56 24.53 11.77
C THR A 583 10.06 24.69 13.20
N GLN A 584 10.24 23.71 14.09
CA GLN A 584 9.64 23.68 15.42
C GLN A 584 10.47 22.83 16.39
N GLY A 585 10.76 23.37 17.57
CA GLY A 585 11.36 22.63 18.68
C GLY A 585 12.55 23.37 19.27
N ASP A 586 13.10 22.84 20.37
CA ASP A 586 14.33 23.38 20.96
C ASP A 586 15.53 22.69 20.29
N ASN A 587 16.01 23.24 19.18
CA ASN A 587 16.94 22.53 18.29
C ASN A 587 18.42 22.90 18.52
N ILE A 588 19.32 22.04 18.06
CA ILE A 588 20.77 22.26 18.07
C ILE A 588 21.30 22.22 16.65
N PHE A 589 21.93 23.30 16.22
CA PHE A 589 22.56 23.45 14.92
C PHE A 589 24.07 23.56 15.06
N ILE A 590 24.79 22.73 14.31
CA ILE A 590 26.25 22.72 14.23
C ILE A 590 26.60 22.79 12.73
N GLY A 591 27.06 23.94 12.24
CA GLY A 591 27.46 24.11 10.84
C GLY A 591 28.70 23.27 10.53
N GLY A 592 29.82 23.57 11.20
CA GLY A 592 31.05 22.79 11.11
C GLY A 592 32.16 23.57 10.43
N ASN A 593 32.72 23.06 9.34
CA ASN A 593 33.77 23.72 8.55
C ASN A 593 33.20 24.16 7.19
N GLY A 594 33.06 25.45 6.96
CA GLY A 594 32.55 25.98 5.70
C GLY A 594 31.72 27.22 5.95
N ASN A 595 31.11 27.81 4.92
CA ASN A 595 30.24 28.97 5.08
C ASN A 595 28.79 28.47 5.14
N ASP A 596 28.28 28.30 6.35
CA ASP A 596 27.04 27.58 6.58
C ASP A 596 25.84 28.52 6.72
N ILE A 597 24.64 28.00 6.44
CA ILE A 597 23.37 28.68 6.67
C ILE A 597 22.56 27.87 7.68
N LEU A 598 22.27 28.46 8.84
CA LEU A 598 21.53 27.83 9.94
C LEU A 598 20.23 28.61 10.20
N LEU A 599 19.08 27.93 10.09
CA LEU A 599 17.74 28.50 10.27
C LEU A 599 16.95 27.71 11.32
N GLY A 600 16.69 28.31 12.48
CA GLY A 600 16.15 27.66 13.68
C GLY A 600 14.65 27.35 13.67
N GLY A 601 13.83 28.33 13.28
CA GLY A 601 12.37 28.19 13.29
C GLY A 601 11.73 28.70 14.57
N ASP A 602 10.79 27.95 15.13
CA ASP A 602 10.13 28.26 16.40
C ASP A 602 10.79 27.47 17.55
N GLY A 603 11.23 28.12 18.64
CA GLY A 603 11.72 27.39 19.82
C GLY A 603 12.86 28.08 20.59
N TYR A 604 13.58 27.32 21.41
CA TYR A 604 14.89 27.72 21.95
C TYR A 604 16.00 27.05 21.17
N ASP A 605 16.57 27.77 20.20
CA ASP A 605 17.59 27.18 19.33
C ASP A 605 19.01 27.47 19.80
N VAL A 606 19.89 26.47 19.70
CA VAL A 606 21.33 26.60 19.94
C VAL A 606 22.06 26.50 18.62
N MET A 607 22.70 27.60 18.21
CA MET A 607 23.42 27.68 16.93
C MET A 607 24.93 27.84 17.13
N ILE A 608 25.69 26.95 16.50
CA ILE A 608 27.14 26.95 16.42
C ILE A 608 27.51 26.92 14.93
N GLY A 609 27.89 28.07 14.35
CA GLY A 609 28.33 28.13 12.95
C GLY A 609 29.55 27.24 12.70
N GLY A 610 30.62 27.44 13.47
CA GLY A 610 31.84 26.65 13.33
C GLY A 610 32.91 27.51 12.67
N THR A 611 33.77 26.96 11.82
CA THR A 611 34.77 27.76 11.10
C THR A 611 34.24 28.18 9.74
N GLY A 612 34.27 29.48 9.43
CA GLY A 612 33.92 29.94 8.10
C GLY A 612 33.37 31.35 8.11
N ASN A 613 32.34 31.64 7.32
CA ASN A 613 31.58 32.88 7.45
C ASN A 613 30.11 32.52 7.35
N ASP A 614 29.52 32.28 8.50
CA ASP A 614 28.24 31.61 8.62
C ASP A 614 27.11 32.64 8.70
N VAL A 615 25.91 32.22 8.28
CA VAL A 615 24.69 33.01 8.39
C VAL A 615 23.71 32.26 9.29
N MET A 616 23.34 32.86 10.40
CA MET A 616 22.47 32.26 11.40
C MET A 616 21.20 33.10 11.63
N ALA A 617 20.05 32.44 11.72
CA ALA A 617 18.79 33.05 12.11
C ALA A 617 17.96 32.06 12.96
N GLY A 618 17.79 32.37 14.25
CA GLY A 618 17.03 31.55 15.20
C GLY A 618 15.55 31.53 14.89
N GLY A 619 14.96 32.70 14.66
CA GLY A 619 13.55 32.79 14.32
C GLY A 619 12.72 33.23 15.51
N GLU A 620 11.61 32.55 15.77
CA GLU A 620 10.69 32.93 16.85
C GLU A 620 11.07 32.23 18.15
N GLY A 621 11.51 33.01 19.13
CA GLY A 621 11.82 32.46 20.43
C GLY A 621 12.94 33.21 21.11
N LYS A 622 13.57 32.53 22.06
CA LYS A 622 14.83 32.97 22.63
C LYS A 622 15.88 32.03 22.08
N ASP A 623 16.93 32.55 21.48
CA ASP A 623 17.97 31.70 20.88
C ASP A 623 19.34 31.93 21.51
N LEU A 624 20.23 30.96 21.35
CA LEU A 624 21.62 31.00 21.81
C LEU A 624 22.58 30.79 20.64
N TYR A 625 23.37 31.82 20.36
CA TYR A 625 24.46 31.79 19.38
C TYR A 625 25.79 31.62 20.11
N ILE A 626 26.56 30.59 19.78
CA ILE A 626 27.84 30.29 20.45
C ILE A 626 29.01 30.52 19.50
N PHE A 627 29.95 31.34 19.96
CA PHE A 627 31.15 31.73 19.21
C PHE A 627 32.43 31.36 19.92
N GLN A 628 33.38 30.80 19.18
CA GLN A 628 34.74 30.53 19.64
C GLN A 628 35.78 31.17 18.71
N THR A 629 37.06 31.06 19.06
CA THR A 629 38.16 31.54 18.23
C THR A 629 38.28 30.70 16.95
N GLY A 630 38.53 31.36 15.82
CA GLY A 630 38.65 30.73 14.50
C GLY A 630 37.31 30.53 13.78
N HIS A 631 36.21 31.07 14.31
CA HIS A 631 34.90 30.97 13.68
C HIS A 631 34.76 31.87 12.44
N GLY A 632 35.61 32.88 12.25
CA GLY A 632 35.57 33.77 11.10
C GLY A 632 34.52 34.88 11.22
N ASN A 633 33.89 35.29 10.12
CA ASN A 633 33.07 36.52 10.06
C ASN A 633 31.60 36.21 9.82
N ASP A 634 30.89 36.00 10.90
CA ASP A 634 29.56 35.44 10.86
C ASP A 634 28.49 36.53 10.96
N ILE A 635 27.31 36.25 10.42
CA ILE A 635 26.16 37.13 10.37
C ILE A 635 25.02 36.50 11.18
N ILE A 636 24.49 37.25 12.14
CA ILE A 636 23.25 36.91 12.83
C ILE A 636 22.16 37.82 12.27
N ASN A 637 21.19 37.21 11.58
CA ASN A 637 20.03 37.90 11.01
C ASN A 637 18.76 37.50 11.74
N ASP A 638 18.63 37.96 12.98
CA ASP A 638 17.60 37.51 13.88
C ASP A 638 17.02 38.65 14.74
N LYS A 639 15.85 38.42 15.33
CA LYS A 639 15.11 39.38 16.13
C LYS A 639 14.30 38.64 17.21
N SER A 640 14.27 39.18 18.42
CA SER A 640 13.31 38.72 19.43
C SER A 640 12.15 39.70 19.55
N LEU A 641 10.91 39.21 19.38
CA LEU A 641 9.69 40.00 19.54
C LEU A 641 9.32 40.22 21.02
N SER A 642 10.10 39.64 21.95
CA SER A 642 9.82 39.73 23.36
C SER A 642 10.19 41.09 23.94
N SER A 643 9.31 41.60 24.83
CA SER A 643 9.61 42.79 25.64
C SER A 643 10.28 42.45 26.98
N ASP A 644 10.34 41.16 27.34
CA ASP A 644 11.04 40.68 28.53
C ASP A 644 12.51 40.39 28.18
N ARG A 645 13.43 41.08 28.87
CA ARG A 645 14.88 40.91 28.68
C ARG A 645 15.39 39.51 28.99
N ASN A 646 14.66 38.73 29.79
CA ASN A 646 15.03 37.34 30.05
C ASN A 646 14.82 36.44 28.82
N ASN A 647 14.04 36.92 27.84
CA ASN A 647 13.69 36.25 26.59
C ASN A 647 14.35 36.93 25.38
N TYR A 648 15.42 37.70 25.63
CA TYR A 648 16.30 38.19 24.57
C TYR A 648 17.23 37.08 24.12
N ASN A 649 17.64 37.14 22.86
CA ASN A 649 18.57 36.20 22.28
C ASN A 649 19.96 36.40 22.91
N ASP A 650 20.68 35.32 23.13
CA ASP A 650 21.97 35.32 23.80
C ASP A 650 23.07 35.05 22.76
N VAL A 651 24.06 35.94 22.67
CA VAL A 651 25.28 35.73 21.87
C VAL A 651 26.43 35.49 22.85
N LYS A 652 26.92 34.25 22.91
CA LYS A 652 27.94 33.81 23.85
C LYS A 652 29.31 33.72 23.17
N PHE A 653 30.26 34.50 23.66
CA PHE A 653 31.65 34.47 23.24
C PHE A 653 32.48 33.65 24.24
N GLU A 654 32.69 32.36 23.97
CA GLU A 654 33.40 31.47 24.89
C GLU A 654 34.89 31.79 24.99
N LYS A 655 35.42 31.83 26.22
CA LYS A 655 36.83 32.17 26.50
C LYS A 655 37.24 33.60 26.09
N ALA A 656 36.29 34.45 25.70
CA ALA A 656 36.54 35.87 25.44
C ALA A 656 36.23 36.73 26.68
N PHE A 657 37.01 37.80 26.86
CA PHE A 657 36.75 38.83 27.87
C PHE A 657 36.19 40.08 27.18
N ALA A 658 35.16 40.69 27.75
CA ALA A 658 34.52 41.88 27.17
C ALA A 658 35.46 43.09 27.10
N ALA A 659 36.56 43.11 27.89
CA ALA A 659 37.58 44.14 27.83
C ALA A 659 38.43 44.11 26.54
N ASP A 660 38.53 42.94 25.90
CA ASP A 660 39.30 42.74 24.66
C ASP A 660 38.43 42.83 23.41
N ALA A 661 37.10 42.81 23.58
CA ALA A 661 36.13 42.93 22.50
C ALA A 661 36.05 44.37 21.95
N ARG A 662 35.94 44.49 20.63
CA ARG A 662 35.69 45.77 19.95
C ARG A 662 34.29 45.77 19.36
N PHE A 663 33.54 46.81 19.68
CA PHE A 663 32.23 47.09 19.12
C PHE A 663 32.40 48.20 18.08
N SER A 664 31.87 47.99 16.89
CA SER A 664 31.92 48.96 15.80
C SER A 664 30.60 48.97 15.03
N ARG A 665 30.32 50.08 14.36
CA ARG A 665 29.11 50.27 13.54
C ARG A 665 29.51 50.23 12.07
N SER A 666 28.77 49.44 11.28
CA SER A 666 28.90 49.41 9.82
C SER A 666 27.53 49.65 9.20
N GLY A 667 27.26 50.88 8.80
CA GLY A 667 25.90 51.32 8.42
C GLY A 667 24.92 51.14 9.57
N ASN A 668 23.92 50.28 9.39
CA ASN A 668 22.93 49.96 10.42
C ASN A 668 23.28 48.71 11.26
N ASN A 669 24.40 48.06 10.96
CA ASN A 669 24.79 46.80 11.59
C ASN A 669 25.75 47.03 12.75
N LEU A 670 25.62 46.21 13.79
CA LEU A 670 26.58 46.12 14.88
C LEU A 670 27.60 45.02 14.55
N VAL A 671 28.89 45.37 14.56
CA VAL A 671 29.99 44.43 14.35
C VAL A 671 30.78 44.28 15.64
N ILE A 672 30.90 43.05 16.12
CA ILE A 672 31.59 42.69 17.36
C ILE A 672 32.81 41.83 17.02
N GLN A 673 34.00 42.29 17.41
CA GLN A 673 35.26 41.56 17.24
C GLN A 673 35.79 41.15 18.61
N ALA A 674 35.57 39.89 18.99
CA ALA A 674 35.94 39.36 20.31
C ALA A 674 37.30 38.63 20.34
N TYR A 675 37.80 38.16 19.18
CA TYR A 675 39.01 37.32 19.08
C TYR A 675 40.10 37.94 18.17
N GLY A 676 40.34 39.25 18.29
CA GLY A 676 41.28 39.97 17.42
C GLY A 676 40.63 40.41 16.11
N ASN A 677 41.39 40.48 15.02
CA ASN A 677 40.93 41.07 13.75
C ASN A 677 40.39 40.04 12.74
N ASN A 678 40.48 38.74 13.04
CA ASN A 678 40.15 37.69 12.08
C ASN A 678 38.73 37.14 12.26
N ASP A 679 38.18 37.26 13.47
CA ASP A 679 36.85 36.75 13.81
C ASP A 679 35.93 37.92 14.20
N SER A 680 34.73 37.94 13.63
CA SER A 680 33.72 38.95 13.93
C SER A 680 32.30 38.40 13.85
N VAL A 681 31.38 39.05 14.57
CA VAL A 681 29.95 38.78 14.51
C VAL A 681 29.24 40.05 14.09
N THR A 682 28.48 39.98 13.02
CA THR A 682 27.67 41.08 12.51
C THR A 682 26.21 40.83 12.81
N LEU A 683 25.60 41.68 13.63
CA LEU A 683 24.16 41.72 13.83
C LEU A 683 23.55 42.73 12.87
N THR A 684 22.63 42.27 12.02
CA THR A 684 21.96 43.11 11.03
C THR A 684 20.96 44.07 11.66
N ASP A 685 20.83 45.27 11.10
CA ASP A 685 19.77 46.24 11.43
C ASP A 685 19.67 46.66 12.92
N PHE A 686 20.73 46.46 13.69
CA PHE A 686 20.80 46.77 15.12
C PHE A 686 20.49 48.26 15.41
N PHE A 687 21.03 49.16 14.59
CA PHE A 687 20.92 50.62 14.79
C PHE A 687 19.69 51.26 14.11
N ILE A 688 18.79 50.48 13.48
CA ILE A 688 17.59 51.07 12.86
C ILE A 688 16.61 51.54 13.94
N SER A 689 16.28 52.83 13.89
CA SER A 689 15.28 53.45 14.77
C SER A 689 13.89 52.82 14.59
N GLY A 690 13.17 52.60 15.69
CA GLY A 690 11.83 52.00 15.69
C GLY A 690 11.78 50.46 15.69
N TYR A 691 12.90 49.75 15.49
CA TYR A 691 12.95 48.28 15.48
C TYR A 691 13.54 47.72 16.78
N ALA A 692 12.81 47.82 17.90
CA ALA A 692 13.32 47.35 19.20
C ALA A 692 13.65 45.85 19.23
N SER A 693 13.02 45.05 18.37
CA SER A 693 13.22 43.60 18.29
C SER A 693 14.59 43.19 17.74
N THR A 694 15.22 43.99 16.86
CA THR A 694 16.57 43.70 16.34
C THR A 694 17.68 43.98 17.37
N ARG A 695 17.32 44.57 18.52
CA ARG A 695 18.22 44.88 19.64
C ARG A 695 18.00 43.98 20.85
N ALA A 696 17.09 43.03 20.75
CA ALA A 696 16.73 42.13 21.83
C ALA A 696 17.79 41.02 22.01
N PHE A 697 19.03 41.44 22.28
CA PHE A 697 20.22 40.59 22.43
C PHE A 697 20.98 40.86 23.73
N ASN A 698 21.51 39.81 24.35
CA ASN A 698 22.52 39.86 25.41
C ASN A 698 23.84 39.31 24.87
N PHE A 699 24.93 40.05 25.04
CA PHE A 699 26.27 39.62 24.61
C PHE A 699 27.06 39.13 25.82
N ILE A 700 27.26 37.82 25.91
CA ILE A 700 27.80 37.12 27.08
C ILE A 700 29.29 36.84 26.88
N PHE A 701 30.12 37.39 27.75
CA PHE A 701 31.56 37.14 27.85
C PHE A 701 31.89 36.47 29.20
N GLU A 702 33.11 35.97 29.37
CA GLU A 702 33.55 35.30 30.61
C GLU A 702 33.49 36.20 31.85
N ASP A 703 33.68 37.51 31.69
CA ASP A 703 33.73 38.47 32.79
C ASP A 703 32.43 39.22 33.04
N LYS A 704 31.59 39.41 32.02
CA LYS A 704 30.30 40.13 32.12
C LYS A 704 29.40 39.92 30.91
N THR A 705 28.14 40.30 31.07
CA THR A 705 27.18 40.46 29.96
C THR A 705 27.10 41.94 29.56
N ILE A 706 27.18 42.22 28.26
CA ILE A 706 26.91 43.53 27.66
C ILE A 706 25.48 43.52 27.11
N THR A 707 24.68 44.52 27.46
CA THR A 707 23.31 44.67 26.95
C THR A 707 23.22 45.78 25.90
N ALA A 708 22.12 45.86 25.16
CA ALA A 708 21.86 47.01 24.28
C ALA A 708 21.94 48.37 25.01
N ASN A 709 21.58 48.46 26.30
CA ASN A 709 21.71 49.71 27.07
C ASN A 709 23.18 50.05 27.39
N ASP A 710 24.07 49.07 27.38
CA ASP A 710 25.50 49.31 27.57
C ASP A 710 26.15 49.72 26.26
N ILE A 711 25.67 49.19 25.14
CA ILE A 711 26.04 49.65 23.78
C ILE A 711 25.61 51.10 23.57
N ALA A 712 24.43 51.50 24.06
CA ALA A 712 23.95 52.88 24.05
C ALA A 712 24.81 53.85 24.90
N LYS A 713 25.85 53.37 25.60
CA LYS A 713 26.81 54.25 26.31
C LYS A 713 28.17 54.30 25.61
N MET A 714 28.35 53.53 24.54
CA MET A 714 29.57 53.49 23.75
C MET A 714 29.62 54.68 22.79
N THR A 715 30.77 54.84 22.14
CA THR A 715 30.95 55.84 21.09
C THR A 715 31.11 55.16 19.74
N PHE A 716 30.26 55.53 18.79
CA PHE A 716 30.31 55.03 17.42
C PHE A 716 30.62 56.16 16.45
N VAL A 717 31.33 55.85 15.37
CA VAL A 717 31.66 56.81 14.31
C VAL A 717 30.80 56.48 13.10
N LEU A 718 30.07 57.46 12.60
CA LEU A 718 29.23 57.41 11.41
C LEU A 718 29.79 58.36 10.36
N GLU A 719 30.12 57.82 9.19
CA GLU A 719 30.83 58.52 8.12
C GLU A 719 29.91 58.70 6.91
N GLY A 720 29.70 59.94 6.50
CA GLY A 720 29.07 60.31 5.24
C GLY A 720 29.98 60.12 4.03
N THR A 721 29.48 60.53 2.89
CA THR A 721 30.12 60.55 1.58
C THR A 721 30.45 61.98 1.16
N ASP A 722 30.97 62.19 -0.05
CA ASP A 722 31.20 63.54 -0.59
C ASP A 722 29.92 64.11 -1.28
N ASN A 723 28.72 63.54 -1.04
CA ASN A 723 27.44 63.99 -1.59
C ASN A 723 26.47 64.38 -0.46
N ASP A 724 25.37 65.05 -0.80
CA ASP A 724 24.26 65.33 0.13
C ASP A 724 23.77 64.03 0.81
N ASP A 725 24.06 63.89 2.11
CA ASP A 725 23.76 62.72 2.93
C ASP A 725 22.69 63.00 3.99
N VAL A 726 22.00 61.94 4.40
CA VAL A 726 21.11 61.97 5.58
C VAL A 726 21.59 60.92 6.56
N LEU A 727 22.16 61.36 7.68
CA LEU A 727 22.76 60.48 8.68
C LEU A 727 22.02 60.63 10.02
N THR A 728 21.83 59.52 10.71
CA THR A 728 21.16 59.46 12.01
C THR A 728 21.99 58.62 12.97
N GLY A 729 22.48 59.26 14.03
CA GLY A 729 23.04 58.62 15.20
C GLY A 729 21.97 57.83 15.96
N TRP A 730 22.37 57.19 17.04
CA TRP A 730 21.50 56.31 17.81
C TRP A 730 21.31 56.86 19.23
N ASP A 731 21.02 55.99 20.19
CA ASP A 731 20.94 56.33 21.61
C ASP A 731 22.35 56.38 22.27
N SER A 732 23.42 56.29 21.46
CA SER A 732 24.84 56.26 21.88
C SER A 732 25.50 57.63 21.77
N ASN A 733 26.70 57.81 22.33
CA ASN A 733 27.47 59.02 22.06
C ASN A 733 28.08 58.92 20.65
N ASP A 734 27.40 59.42 19.63
CA ASP A 734 27.78 59.25 18.24
C ASP A 734 28.75 60.36 17.76
N ILE A 735 29.67 59.99 16.87
CA ILE A 735 30.51 60.92 16.11
C ILE A 735 30.03 60.84 14.66
N ILE A 736 29.40 61.90 14.17
CA ILE A 736 28.80 61.93 12.83
C ILE A 736 29.60 62.91 11.97
N ASN A 737 30.12 62.43 10.83
CA ASN A 737 30.90 63.23 9.89
C ASN A 737 30.19 63.31 8.53
N GLY A 738 29.60 64.45 8.18
CA GLY A 738 28.92 64.67 6.89
C GLY A 738 29.86 64.67 5.69
N LYS A 739 31.03 65.33 5.83
CA LYS A 739 32.11 65.50 4.83
C LYS A 739 31.84 66.59 3.80
N LYS A 740 31.33 66.28 2.60
CA LYS A 740 31.00 67.30 1.59
C LYS A 740 29.58 67.05 1.13
N GLY A 741 28.86 68.11 0.79
CA GLY A 741 27.46 67.99 0.42
C GLY A 741 26.65 68.99 1.21
N ASN A 742 25.34 69.06 0.96
CA ASN A 742 24.43 69.71 1.89
C ASN A 742 23.77 68.61 2.69
N ASP A 743 24.31 68.34 3.88
CA ASP A 743 24.00 67.17 4.68
C ASP A 743 22.91 67.46 5.71
N ILE A 744 22.15 66.43 6.08
CA ILE A 744 21.20 66.47 7.18
C ILE A 744 21.60 65.43 8.23
N LEU A 745 22.06 65.90 9.37
CA LEU A 745 22.67 65.08 10.41
C LEU A 745 21.84 65.15 11.69
N TYR A 746 21.47 63.98 12.22
CA TYR A 746 20.70 63.83 13.46
C TYR A 746 21.55 63.08 14.49
N GLY A 747 21.82 63.66 15.65
CA GLY A 747 22.59 63.08 16.75
C GLY A 747 21.85 61.91 17.40
N GLY A 748 20.61 62.14 17.81
CA GLY A 748 19.78 61.12 18.44
C GLY A 748 19.70 61.35 19.94
N LYS A 749 20.00 60.32 20.75
CA LYS A 749 20.25 60.56 22.17
C LYS A 749 21.72 60.31 22.44
N GLY A 750 22.34 61.08 23.31
CA GLY A 750 23.75 60.87 23.63
C GLY A 750 24.42 62.18 23.95
N ASN A 751 25.75 62.18 24.02
CA ASN A 751 26.50 63.42 23.91
C ASN A 751 27.27 63.31 22.60
N ASP A 752 26.70 63.89 21.55
CA ASP A 752 27.10 63.63 20.18
C ASP A 752 28.09 64.67 19.68
N TYR A 753 28.97 64.25 18.77
CA TYR A 753 29.88 65.12 18.03
C TYR A 753 29.48 65.10 16.57
N ILE A 754 28.88 66.18 16.09
CA ILE A 754 28.33 66.26 14.74
C ILE A 754 29.15 67.28 13.95
N TYR A 755 29.77 66.83 12.86
CA TYR A 755 30.55 67.64 11.93
C TYR A 755 29.83 67.69 10.58
N GLY A 756 29.36 68.87 10.17
CA GLY A 756 28.74 69.11 8.87
C GLY A 756 29.73 68.88 7.74
N GLY A 757 30.75 69.74 7.68
CA GLY A 757 31.81 69.63 6.70
C GLY A 757 31.75 70.77 5.69
N GLN A 758 31.88 70.45 4.39
CA GLN A 758 31.78 71.43 3.32
C GLN A 758 30.39 71.42 2.68
N GLY A 759 29.68 72.53 2.78
CA GLY A 759 28.39 72.76 2.14
C GLY A 759 27.38 73.32 3.14
N ASN A 760 26.11 73.43 2.76
CA ASN A 760 25.10 74.06 3.63
C ASN A 760 24.38 72.97 4.43
N ASP A 761 24.84 72.73 5.65
CA ASP A 761 24.44 71.56 6.41
C ASP A 761 23.33 71.87 7.41
N THR A 762 22.58 70.85 7.80
CA THR A 762 21.55 70.93 8.83
C THR A 762 21.83 69.90 9.91
N LEU A 763 22.23 70.37 11.09
CA LEU A 763 22.65 69.56 12.23
C LEU A 763 21.62 69.66 13.35
N TYR A 764 21.16 68.50 13.82
CA TYR A 764 20.28 68.34 14.97
C TYR A 764 21.01 67.50 16.02
N GLY A 765 21.28 68.04 17.21
CA GLY A 765 21.83 67.26 18.34
C GLY A 765 20.77 66.31 18.92
N GLU A 766 19.57 66.84 19.14
CA GLU A 766 18.40 66.15 19.70
C GLU A 766 18.41 66.01 21.23
N GLU A 767 18.70 64.87 21.85
CA GLU A 767 18.72 64.74 23.33
C GLU A 767 20.13 64.50 23.87
N GLY A 768 20.53 65.31 24.84
CA GLY A 768 21.79 65.19 25.58
C GLY A 768 22.75 66.32 25.23
N ASN A 769 24.00 66.28 25.72
CA ASN A 769 24.89 67.45 25.64
C ASN A 769 25.77 67.36 24.39
N ASP A 770 25.35 68.00 23.32
CA ASP A 770 25.92 67.78 22.00
C ASP A 770 26.94 68.84 21.61
N SER A 771 27.83 68.49 20.69
CA SER A 771 28.82 69.37 20.08
C SER A 771 28.64 69.38 18.57
N LEU A 772 28.02 70.44 18.06
CA LEU A 772 27.70 70.61 16.65
C LEU A 772 28.69 71.59 16.01
N PHE A 773 29.30 71.17 14.90
CA PHE A 773 30.26 71.91 14.11
C PHE A 773 29.76 71.99 12.66
N GLY A 774 29.30 73.17 12.21
CA GLY A 774 28.86 73.36 10.81
C GLY A 774 30.03 73.27 9.83
N GLU A 775 31.12 73.97 10.14
CA GLU A 775 32.37 74.07 9.36
C GLU A 775 32.32 75.08 8.20
N GLU A 776 32.25 74.67 6.92
CA GLU A 776 32.27 75.57 5.76
C GLU A 776 30.89 75.63 5.08
N GLY A 777 30.09 76.67 5.31
CA GLY A 777 28.85 76.89 4.55
C GLY A 777 27.82 77.75 5.27
N TYR A 778 26.58 77.76 4.78
CA TYR A 778 25.44 78.29 5.54
C TYR A 778 24.82 77.14 6.32
N ASP A 779 25.10 77.05 7.61
CA ASP A 779 24.72 75.89 8.40
C ASP A 779 23.54 76.19 9.32
N ILE A 780 22.71 75.19 9.54
CA ILE A 780 21.58 75.23 10.46
C ILE A 780 21.92 74.31 11.63
N LEU A 781 22.18 74.88 12.81
CA LEU A 781 22.53 74.14 14.01
C LEU A 781 21.40 74.23 15.03
N ASN A 782 20.91 73.08 15.47
CA ASN A 782 19.92 72.95 16.53
C ASN A 782 20.42 71.93 17.55
N GLY A 783 20.91 72.39 18.70
CA GLY A 783 21.40 71.50 19.76
C GLY A 783 20.34 70.52 20.25
N GLY A 784 19.08 70.95 20.35
CA GLY A 784 18.02 70.12 20.89
C GLY A 784 17.87 70.39 22.38
N ALA A 785 17.75 69.35 23.20
CA ALA A 785 17.58 69.42 24.64
C ALA A 785 18.86 68.92 25.34
N GLY A 786 19.56 69.81 26.03
CA GLY A 786 20.81 69.48 26.71
C GLY A 786 21.58 70.74 27.07
N ASP A 787 22.84 70.59 27.47
CA ASP A 787 23.74 71.74 27.56
C ASP A 787 24.71 71.66 26.36
N ASP A 788 24.34 72.29 25.24
CA ASP A 788 24.98 72.06 23.95
C ASP A 788 26.09 73.06 23.61
N TYR A 789 27.01 72.65 22.74
CA TYR A 789 28.04 73.49 22.15
C TYR A 789 27.84 73.59 20.64
N LEU A 790 27.53 74.79 20.15
CA LEU A 790 27.23 75.06 18.75
C LEU A 790 28.30 75.97 18.15
N PHE A 791 28.94 75.48 17.09
CA PHE A 791 29.99 76.17 16.36
C PHE A 791 29.65 76.15 14.86
N GLY A 792 29.18 77.28 14.33
CA GLY A 792 28.76 77.43 12.94
C GLY A 792 29.92 77.26 11.98
N GLY A 793 31.00 78.02 12.17
CA GLY A 793 32.16 77.88 11.29
C GLY A 793 33.00 79.14 11.27
N ASN A 794 33.65 79.41 10.13
CA ASN A 794 34.23 80.72 9.90
C ASN A 794 33.73 81.26 8.56
N PHE A 795 33.43 82.57 8.51
CA PHE A 795 33.35 83.41 7.31
C PHE A 795 32.01 83.47 6.56
N GLU A 796 31.15 82.48 6.73
CA GLU A 796 29.80 82.44 6.19
C GLU A 796 28.75 82.83 7.26
N ARG A 797 27.46 82.65 6.96
CA ARG A 797 26.35 83.03 7.85
C ARG A 797 25.72 81.77 8.35
N ASP A 798 25.53 81.64 9.66
CA ASP A 798 24.90 80.45 10.23
C ASP A 798 23.57 80.74 10.93
N LEU A 799 22.75 79.71 11.10
CA LEU A 799 21.45 79.75 11.77
C LEU A 799 21.45 78.79 12.97
N TYR A 800 21.47 79.38 14.16
CA TYR A 800 21.32 78.67 15.43
C TYR A 800 19.86 78.69 15.85
N VAL A 801 19.27 77.50 16.04
CA VAL A 801 17.84 77.36 16.36
C VAL A 801 17.70 76.91 17.81
N PHE A 802 16.88 77.65 18.58
CA PHE A 802 16.56 77.35 19.97
C PHE A 802 15.05 77.17 20.11
N ASN A 803 14.65 75.99 20.55
CA ASN A 803 13.26 75.60 20.83
C ASN A 803 13.02 75.53 22.35
N ALA A 804 11.79 75.25 22.79
CA ALA A 804 11.49 75.15 24.22
C ALA A 804 12.27 74.00 24.91
N ASN A 805 12.82 74.26 26.10
CA ASN A 805 13.64 73.32 26.90
C ASN A 805 14.99 72.98 26.26
N HIS A 806 15.57 73.89 25.49
CA HIS A 806 16.86 73.66 24.86
C HIS A 806 18.03 73.57 25.86
N GLY A 807 17.83 73.93 27.13
CA GLY A 807 18.85 73.86 28.16
C GLY A 807 19.88 74.98 28.08
N ARG A 808 21.16 74.71 28.37
CA ARG A 808 22.19 75.76 28.52
C ARG A 808 23.26 75.69 27.45
N ASP A 809 22.95 76.31 26.33
CA ASP A 809 23.79 76.21 25.15
C ASP A 809 24.86 77.28 25.09
N ILE A 810 25.95 76.94 24.44
CA ILE A 810 27.07 77.79 24.13
C ILE A 810 27.14 77.94 22.61
N VAL A 811 27.09 79.17 22.13
CA VAL A 811 27.38 79.51 20.74
C VAL A 811 28.75 80.17 20.68
N GLU A 812 29.65 79.63 19.87
CA GLU A 812 30.95 80.21 19.60
C GLU A 812 31.13 80.39 18.09
N ASP A 813 31.15 81.63 17.62
CA ASP A 813 31.25 81.96 16.19
C ASP A 813 31.90 83.33 15.94
N ILE A 814 32.49 83.52 14.75
CA ILE A 814 33.14 84.76 14.29
C ILE A 814 32.76 85.06 12.82
N ALA A 815 31.75 85.92 12.62
CA ALA A 815 31.41 86.47 11.30
C ALA A 815 32.15 87.80 10.97
N ILE A 816 32.49 88.02 9.67
CA ILE A 816 33.36 89.14 9.23
C ILE A 816 32.60 90.43 8.84
N ASN A 817 31.28 90.40 8.56
CA ASN A 817 30.54 91.61 8.17
C ASN A 817 29.03 91.62 8.46
N ARG A 818 28.45 92.83 8.54
CA ARG A 818 27.03 93.09 8.87
C ARG A 818 25.98 92.58 7.88
N GLN A 819 26.36 92.19 6.66
CA GLN A 819 25.41 91.72 5.63
C GLN A 819 25.34 90.20 5.54
N GLN A 820 26.20 89.49 6.27
CA GLN A 820 26.29 88.02 6.34
C GLN A 820 26.37 87.58 7.82
N GLY A 821 25.75 88.32 8.73
CA GLY A 821 25.77 88.00 10.16
C GLY A 821 24.84 86.84 10.53
N ASP A 822 25.27 86.06 11.50
CA ASP A 822 24.60 84.85 12.00
C ASP A 822 23.24 85.15 12.62
N ILE A 823 22.39 84.13 12.70
CA ILE A 823 21.04 84.24 13.24
C ILE A 823 20.93 83.38 14.48
N LEU A 824 20.54 83.98 15.60
CA LEU A 824 20.02 83.24 16.75
C LEU A 824 18.49 83.26 16.68
N ALA A 825 17.88 82.11 16.40
CA ALA A 825 16.44 81.99 16.20
C ALA A 825 15.76 81.28 17.38
N PHE A 826 15.12 82.06 18.24
CA PHE A 826 14.31 81.56 19.36
C PHE A 826 12.89 81.29 18.87
N ARG A 827 12.60 80.06 18.44
CA ARG A 827 11.38 79.73 17.71
C ARG A 827 10.14 79.57 18.59
N ASP A 828 10.33 79.21 19.86
CA ASP A 828 9.24 78.98 20.83
C ASP A 828 9.12 80.10 21.89
N TYR A 829 10.01 81.08 21.85
CA TYR A 829 10.03 82.17 22.83
C TYR A 829 9.76 83.51 22.18
N SER A 830 8.86 84.28 22.78
CA SER A 830 8.58 85.65 22.37
C SER A 830 9.64 86.63 22.89
N SER A 831 9.74 87.77 22.23
CA SER A 831 10.64 88.87 22.63
C SER A 831 10.49 89.32 24.09
N ARG A 832 9.33 89.07 24.72
CA ARG A 832 9.04 89.46 26.12
C ARG A 832 9.62 88.52 27.14
N GLU A 833 9.97 87.30 26.73
CA GLU A 833 10.41 86.25 27.63
C GLU A 833 11.94 86.11 27.64
N LEU A 834 12.65 86.87 26.81
CA LEU A 834 14.11 86.89 26.78
C LEU A 834 14.71 87.95 27.70
N TRP A 835 15.77 87.58 28.42
CA TRP A 835 16.53 88.44 29.30
C TRP A 835 18.01 88.44 28.92
N PHE A 836 18.54 89.62 28.61
CA PHE A 836 19.90 89.80 28.12
C PHE A 836 20.79 90.33 29.23
N SER A 837 21.91 89.68 29.46
CA SER A 837 22.89 90.08 30.46
C SER A 837 24.32 89.85 29.97
N GLN A 838 25.26 90.58 30.54
CA GLN A 838 26.69 90.43 30.25
C GLN A 838 27.35 89.67 31.40
N ASN A 839 28.12 88.63 31.07
CA ASN A 839 28.99 87.93 32.03
C ASN A 839 30.42 87.90 31.49
N GLY A 840 31.30 88.72 32.07
CA GLY A 840 32.65 88.91 31.52
C GLY A 840 32.60 89.47 30.10
N ASN A 841 33.14 88.72 29.13
CA ASN A 841 33.14 89.06 27.71
C ASN A 841 31.99 88.43 26.91
N ASP A 842 31.15 87.61 27.55
CA ASP A 842 30.11 86.82 26.88
C ASP A 842 28.72 87.50 27.03
N LEU A 843 27.87 87.30 26.03
CA LEU A 843 26.45 87.65 26.09
C LEU A 843 25.66 86.45 26.59
N ILE A 844 24.82 86.66 27.60
CA ILE A 844 23.92 85.66 28.14
C ILE A 844 22.48 86.06 27.79
N ILE A 845 21.76 85.17 27.11
CA ILE A 845 20.34 85.29 26.80
C ILE A 845 19.61 84.22 27.61
N SER A 846 18.98 84.59 28.72
CA SER A 846 18.20 83.68 29.55
C SER A 846 16.71 83.79 29.22
N HIS A 847 15.99 82.67 29.28
CA HIS A 847 14.55 82.68 29.21
C HIS A 847 13.92 82.89 30.60
N ILE A 848 12.95 83.79 30.69
CA ILE A 848 12.31 84.18 31.95
C ILE A 848 11.32 83.10 32.37
N GLY A 849 11.59 82.44 33.49
CA GLY A 849 10.70 81.41 34.06
C GLY A 849 11.09 79.96 33.71
N THR A 850 12.16 79.75 32.93
CA THR A 850 12.75 78.43 32.66
C THR A 850 14.23 78.38 33.06
N SER A 851 14.86 77.22 32.90
CA SER A 851 16.32 77.05 33.05
C SER A 851 17.11 77.33 31.78
N ASP A 852 16.43 77.64 30.67
CA ASP A 852 17.02 77.74 29.35
C ASP A 852 17.84 79.02 29.20
N GLN A 853 19.00 78.88 28.58
CA GLN A 853 19.98 79.96 28.46
C GLN A 853 20.88 79.72 27.25
N VAL A 854 21.11 80.77 26.46
CA VAL A 854 22.14 80.77 25.42
C VAL A 854 23.28 81.68 25.84
N THR A 855 24.51 81.16 25.78
CA THR A 855 25.74 81.91 26.01
C THR A 855 26.45 82.12 24.69
N VAL A 856 26.47 83.36 24.20
CA VAL A 856 27.24 83.73 22.99
C VAL A 856 28.62 84.19 23.41
N LYS A 857 29.62 83.38 23.08
CA LYS A 857 31.02 83.58 23.50
C LYS A 857 31.65 84.80 22.86
N SER A 858 32.50 85.49 23.63
CA SER A 858 33.32 86.61 23.15
C SER A 858 32.55 87.79 22.55
N TRP A 859 31.23 87.89 22.76
CA TRP A 859 30.39 88.96 22.25
C TRP A 859 31.02 90.33 22.49
N PHE A 860 31.42 90.67 23.72
CA PHE A 860 31.92 92.01 24.05
C PHE A 860 33.40 92.27 23.68
N VAL A 861 34.09 91.32 23.03
CA VAL A 861 35.53 91.44 22.68
C VAL A 861 35.77 92.35 21.48
N SER A 862 35.05 92.14 20.38
CA SER A 862 35.22 92.91 19.15
C SER A 862 33.89 93.14 18.43
N GLU A 863 33.91 93.95 17.38
CA GLU A 863 32.73 94.16 16.53
C GLU A 863 32.47 92.99 15.56
N TYR A 864 33.45 92.11 15.34
CA TYR A 864 33.29 90.88 14.55
C TYR A 864 32.51 89.80 15.35
N ASN A 865 32.75 89.70 16.64
CA ASN A 865 32.07 88.73 17.54
C ASN A 865 30.61 89.09 17.88
N ARG A 866 30.06 90.16 17.30
CA ARG A 866 28.68 90.62 17.55
C ARG A 866 27.89 90.75 16.26
N GLN A 867 28.26 90.06 15.20
CA GLN A 867 27.52 90.12 13.93
C GLN A 867 26.35 89.14 13.95
N TYR A 868 25.41 89.34 14.87
CA TYR A 868 24.21 88.50 14.98
C TYR A 868 22.92 89.31 14.76
N SER A 869 21.91 88.68 14.18
CA SER A 869 20.51 89.05 14.40
C SER A 869 19.81 87.99 15.26
N ILE A 870 18.99 88.44 16.20
CA ILE A 870 18.22 87.57 17.08
C ILE A 870 16.75 87.68 16.67
N THR A 871 16.14 86.55 16.35
CA THR A 871 14.74 86.45 15.93
C THR A 871 13.92 85.66 16.96
N THR A 872 12.66 86.02 17.14
CA THR A 872 11.77 85.42 18.15
C THR A 872 10.44 84.95 17.57
N ALA A 873 9.71 84.11 18.31
CA ALA A 873 8.45 83.49 17.91
C ALA A 873 7.35 84.49 17.53
N ASP A 874 7.35 85.68 18.15
CA ASP A 874 6.41 86.77 17.86
C ASP A 874 6.78 87.61 16.62
N GLY A 875 7.74 87.13 15.82
CA GLY A 875 8.18 87.72 14.57
C GLY A 875 9.08 88.94 14.75
N LYS A 876 9.61 89.17 15.95
CA LYS A 876 10.50 90.30 16.23
C LYS A 876 11.94 89.95 15.88
N GLU A 877 12.70 90.95 15.45
CA GLU A 877 14.13 90.84 15.18
C GLU A 877 14.90 91.97 15.89
N ILE A 878 16.04 91.65 16.51
CA ILE A 878 16.93 92.63 17.13
C ILE A 878 18.36 92.44 16.61
N TYR A 879 19.01 93.53 16.24
CA TYR A 879 20.40 93.52 15.79
C TYR A 879 21.35 93.86 16.94
N ALA A 880 22.61 93.44 16.85
CA ALA A 880 23.58 93.58 17.93
C ALA A 880 23.73 94.99 18.55
N SER A 881 23.58 96.06 17.77
CA SER A 881 23.62 97.45 18.31
C SER A 881 22.49 97.75 19.30
N GLN A 882 21.36 97.07 19.16
CA GLN A 882 20.20 97.20 20.03
C GLN A 882 20.33 96.26 21.25
N VAL A 883 20.97 95.10 21.09
CA VAL A 883 21.27 94.17 22.20
C VAL A 883 22.09 94.85 23.29
N GLU A 884 23.09 95.65 22.95
CA GLU A 884 23.89 96.39 23.95
C GLU A 884 23.06 97.39 24.76
N GLN A 885 22.09 98.05 24.12
CA GLN A 885 21.19 98.98 24.78
C GLN A 885 20.25 98.23 25.73
N LEU A 886 19.80 97.03 25.30
CA LEU A 886 18.95 96.14 26.07
C LEU A 886 19.66 95.58 27.30
N VAL A 887 20.90 95.10 27.15
CA VAL A 887 21.76 94.62 28.26
C VAL A 887 21.98 95.73 29.29
N ASN A 888 22.29 96.96 28.85
CA ASN A 888 22.45 98.10 29.75
C ASN A 888 21.14 98.44 30.49
N ALA A 889 20.00 98.45 29.79
CA ALA A 889 18.70 98.71 30.41
C ALA A 889 18.34 97.62 31.44
N MET A 890 18.54 96.35 31.09
CA MET A 890 18.28 95.19 31.96
C MET A 890 19.23 95.12 33.15
N SER A 891 20.49 95.56 33.02
CA SER A 891 21.43 95.61 34.15
C SER A 891 21.03 96.61 35.26
N ASN A 892 20.23 97.64 34.90
CA ASN A 892 19.71 98.64 35.83
C ASN A 892 18.38 98.21 36.50
N PHE A 893 17.82 97.07 36.13
CA PHE A 893 16.60 96.55 36.72
C PHE A 893 16.85 96.02 38.14
N THR A 894 16.04 96.46 39.10
CA THR A 894 16.06 95.98 40.48
C THR A 894 14.72 95.36 40.84
N ALA A 895 14.70 94.05 41.10
CA ALA A 895 13.51 93.33 41.58
C ALA A 895 13.17 93.76 43.01
N SER A 896 11.88 93.88 43.33
CA SER A 896 11.43 94.37 44.63
C SER A 896 11.17 93.27 45.68
N THR A 897 11.26 92.00 45.28
CA THR A 897 10.93 90.81 46.09
C THR A 897 11.92 89.66 45.83
N HIS A 898 12.05 88.73 46.78
CA HIS A 898 12.97 87.57 46.68
C HIS A 898 12.30 86.29 46.12
N ASP A 899 11.03 86.33 45.75
CA ASP A 899 10.32 85.20 45.16
C ASP A 899 10.56 85.17 43.64
N ILE A 900 11.08 84.04 43.15
CA ILE A 900 11.46 83.82 41.75
C ILE A 900 10.27 84.04 40.82
N ALA A 901 9.09 83.49 41.13
CA ALA A 901 7.90 83.65 40.29
C ALA A 901 7.45 85.12 40.21
N THR A 902 7.59 85.88 41.29
CA THR A 902 7.32 87.33 41.26
C THR A 902 8.40 88.12 40.54
N THR A 903 9.65 87.67 40.60
CA THR A 903 10.79 88.30 39.94
C THR A 903 10.69 88.15 38.42
N ASP A 904 10.34 86.95 37.95
CA ASP A 904 10.13 86.66 36.54
C ASP A 904 8.93 87.43 35.98
N ASN A 905 7.83 87.53 36.75
CA ASN A 905 6.71 88.42 36.42
C ASN A 905 7.14 89.89 36.31
N GLN A 906 8.01 90.38 37.19
CA GLN A 906 8.53 91.75 37.13
C GLN A 906 9.44 91.97 35.92
N LYS A 907 10.28 90.98 35.56
CA LYS A 907 11.11 91.02 34.34
C LYS A 907 10.25 91.02 33.07
N MET A 908 9.21 90.19 33.00
CA MET A 908 8.25 90.20 31.87
C MET A 908 7.52 91.54 31.75
N GLN A 909 7.12 92.15 32.86
CA GLN A 909 6.53 93.51 32.86
C GLN A 909 7.53 94.58 32.43
N PHE A 910 8.80 94.45 32.82
CA PHE A 910 9.88 95.33 32.37
C PHE A 910 10.06 95.26 30.85
N ASN A 911 10.03 94.05 30.27
CA ASN A 911 10.10 93.84 28.82
C ASN A 911 8.91 94.41 28.04
N GLN A 912 7.77 94.66 28.69
CA GLN A 912 6.58 95.32 28.10
C GLN A 912 6.64 96.84 28.11
N GLN A 913 7.63 97.46 28.75
CA GLN A 913 7.76 98.92 28.74
C GLN A 913 8.04 99.41 27.31
N ALA A 914 7.35 100.47 26.89
CA ALA A 914 7.45 100.99 25.51
C ALA A 914 8.89 101.29 25.06
N ILE A 915 9.76 101.68 26.00
CA ILE A 915 11.19 101.92 25.74
C ILE A 915 11.90 100.60 25.41
N ILE A 916 11.65 99.54 26.18
CA ILE A 916 12.27 98.22 25.97
C ILE A 916 11.72 97.56 24.70
N SER A 917 10.40 97.62 24.49
CA SER A 917 9.77 97.08 23.28
C SER A 917 10.18 97.82 22.00
N SER A 918 10.70 99.06 22.09
CA SER A 918 11.19 99.82 20.92
C SER A 918 12.54 99.34 20.38
N TYR A 919 13.28 98.53 21.13
CA TYR A 919 14.53 97.93 20.68
C TYR A 919 14.33 96.74 19.73
N TRP A 920 13.12 96.20 19.66
CA TRP A 920 12.75 95.11 18.77
C TRP A 920 12.18 95.65 17.44
N GLY A 921 12.72 95.20 16.32
CA GLY A 921 12.17 95.44 14.97
C GLY A 921 10.87 94.68 14.74
N ASN A 922 10.07 95.13 13.77
CA ASN A 922 8.86 94.44 13.30
C ASN A 922 9.17 93.49 12.16
#